data_AF-A0A1G3HVI5-F1
#
_entry.id   AF-A0A1G3HVI5-F1
#
_cell.length_a   1.000
_cell.length_b   1.000
_cell.length_c   1.000
_cell.angle_alpha   90.00
_cell.angle_beta   90.00
_cell.angle_gamma   90.00
#
_symmetry.space_group_name_H-M   'P 1'
#
loop_
_entity.id
_entity.type
_entity.pdbx_description
1 polymer ?
#
loop_
_entity_poly.entity_id
_entity_poly.type
_entity_poly.pdbx_seq_one_letter_code
_entity_poly.pdbx_strand_id
1 'polypeptide(L)'
;MQVQIRKCNNIEEGSVEIREQTLNLKYAINGSGKTTIARAVLASIKERLGAEKNALSALTPFKHRQDASAKPEVNGTESIQSVRVFDEKYISEFVFQADELLKGSFDIFIRGEAYEQGMKEIDTHVATMQKALSEDKDIADLISDFNEISSSFGKETKSGIHGSSGLAKAFKDGNKVVNIPAGLEAYKSYIQHPENYKWIRWQLGGRDFLDIGSDCPYCTNDINGKHEAIKRVSEVYEPKAIENLNKIVSAFHRLNKYFSDDTKAKIAEFVECVDGYTTDQADFLREVKAQIDRLGDKFVKAQRLGFSSLKDVDKVINGLNEHKIDVSLFVHLNSENTKQKAGIVNAAIDKLLEQANQLHGMIKKQKQLIENLVREHSAGINGFLQNAGYMYRVSLVDDGTGQYRLKLVHSEVNGEIENAKAHLSYGERNAFALVLFMYDVLKENPDLVVLDDPISSFDKNKKYAIIDMLFRKGTGSLREKTVLLLTHDLEPIVDMVVHHSDRFKKPFATFLQNSNGMLSEKEIMRSDVKTFIGIVKENLAAESHQLNKLIYLRRRDEVMGEKGLVFQLISNVLHKRQAPQVIEGESTRDMTAQELQDGSNEVAAVIAGFDYQVLLGQVTNDQEMIELYKSTASNYEKLHLYRLIFDDKTDQIDSDVIQKFINEAFHIENDYIYQLNPRDFQTVPHFVIELCDRYVAALDQHTQHAGVA
;
A
#
# COMPACT_ATOMS: atom_id res chain seq x y z
N MET A 1 13.43 12.62 -21.47
CA MET A 1 14.79 12.13 -21.20
C MET A 1 15.21 11.16 -22.31
N GLN A 2 16.49 11.15 -22.67
CA GLN A 2 17.05 10.24 -23.68
C GLN A 2 17.86 9.15 -22.99
N VAL A 3 17.41 7.90 -23.04
CA VAL A 3 18.11 6.77 -22.43
C VAL A 3 19.00 6.13 -23.48
N GLN A 4 20.31 6.09 -23.23
CA GLN A 4 21.29 5.39 -24.07
C GLN A 4 21.54 4.00 -23.50
N ILE A 5 21.53 2.98 -24.35
CA ILE A 5 21.72 1.58 -23.96
C ILE A 5 22.84 1.01 -24.82
N ARG A 6 23.86 0.44 -24.18
CA ARG A 6 24.99 -0.21 -24.85
C ARG A 6 25.27 -1.56 -24.24
N LYS A 7 25.57 -2.53 -25.11
CA LYS A 7 25.99 -3.89 -24.74
C LYS A 7 25.04 -4.52 -23.71
N CYS A 8 23.74 -4.49 -23.97
CA CYS A 8 22.71 -5.12 -23.14
C CYS A 8 21.98 -6.19 -23.96
N ASN A 9 22.12 -7.47 -23.62
CA ASN A 9 21.54 -8.63 -24.32
C ASN A 9 21.66 -8.56 -25.86
N ASN A 10 20.56 -8.26 -26.54
CA ASN A 10 20.45 -8.16 -27.99
C ASN A 10 20.60 -6.73 -28.53
N ILE A 11 20.95 -5.76 -27.68
CA ILE A 11 21.24 -4.37 -28.03
C ILE A 11 22.74 -4.14 -27.85
N GLU A 12 23.44 -3.86 -28.94
CA GLU A 12 24.84 -3.44 -28.93
C GLU A 12 24.95 -1.95 -28.62
N GLU A 13 24.13 -1.13 -29.28
CA GLU A 13 24.07 0.31 -29.06
C GLU A 13 22.72 0.89 -29.54
N GLY A 14 22.21 1.88 -28.83
CA GLY A 14 21.08 2.67 -29.29
C GLY A 14 20.52 3.56 -28.21
N SER A 15 19.40 4.23 -28.52
CA SER A 15 18.74 5.11 -27.56
C SER A 15 17.23 5.15 -27.72
N VAL A 16 16.53 5.40 -26.62
CA VAL A 16 15.07 5.56 -26.56
C VAL A 16 14.70 6.82 -25.80
N GLU A 17 13.69 7.55 -26.28
CA GLU A 17 13.15 8.72 -25.62
C GLU A 17 12.01 8.33 -24.66
N ILE A 18 12.06 8.84 -23.43
CA ILE A 18 10.97 8.74 -22.44
C ILE A 18 10.53 10.16 -22.08
N ARG A 19 9.29 10.52 -22.43
CA ARG A 19 8.64 11.79 -22.07
C ARG A 19 7.94 11.65 -20.73
N GLU A 20 8.16 12.62 -19.84
CA GLU A 20 7.58 12.65 -18.51
C GLU A 20 6.06 12.88 -18.55
N GLN A 21 5.36 12.40 -17.51
CA GLN A 21 3.91 12.60 -17.31
C GLN A 21 3.05 12.21 -18.52
N THR A 22 3.54 11.22 -19.28
CA THR A 22 2.96 10.78 -20.54
C THR A 22 3.07 9.26 -20.65
N LEU A 23 2.12 8.64 -21.34
CA LEU A 23 2.24 7.26 -21.81
C LEU A 23 3.21 7.21 -23.00
N ASN A 24 4.37 6.60 -22.77
CA ASN A 24 5.39 6.29 -23.76
C ASN A 24 5.09 4.89 -24.33
N LEU A 25 4.38 4.86 -25.45
CA LEU A 25 3.89 3.64 -26.09
C LEU A 25 4.90 3.21 -27.17
N LYS A 26 5.68 2.17 -26.87
CA LYS A 26 6.76 1.68 -27.72
C LYS A 26 6.31 0.39 -28.41
N TYR A 27 5.97 0.51 -29.70
CA TYR A 27 5.58 -0.62 -30.53
C TYR A 27 6.78 -1.22 -31.24
N ALA A 28 6.95 -2.53 -31.11
CA ALA A 28 8.05 -3.24 -31.76
C ALA A 28 7.69 -4.69 -32.02
N ILE A 29 8.19 -5.22 -33.12
CA ILE A 29 8.13 -6.65 -33.40
C ILE A 29 8.93 -7.47 -32.37
N ASN A 30 8.69 -8.77 -32.33
CA ASN A 30 9.40 -9.67 -31.42
C ASN A 30 10.87 -9.79 -31.84
N GLY A 31 11.76 -9.81 -30.83
CA GLY A 31 13.21 -9.78 -31.05
C GLY A 31 13.85 -8.39 -31.10
N SER A 32 13.08 -7.29 -31.15
CA SER A 32 13.64 -5.93 -31.21
C SER A 32 14.30 -5.43 -29.91
N GLY A 33 14.15 -6.15 -28.78
CA GLY A 33 14.76 -5.78 -27.50
C GLY A 33 13.85 -5.02 -26.51
N LYS A 34 12.52 -5.12 -26.65
CA LYS A 34 11.52 -4.55 -25.72
C LYS A 34 11.84 -4.85 -24.24
N THR A 35 11.86 -6.13 -23.87
CA THR A 35 12.21 -6.59 -22.52
C THR A 35 13.63 -6.18 -22.12
N THR A 36 14.57 -6.12 -23.06
CA THR A 36 15.94 -5.66 -22.78
C THR A 36 15.95 -4.19 -22.38
N ILE A 37 15.16 -3.33 -23.03
CA ILE A 37 15.02 -1.91 -22.65
C ILE A 37 14.47 -1.80 -21.22
N ALA A 38 13.36 -2.49 -20.93
CA ALA A 38 12.75 -2.51 -19.60
C ALA A 38 13.76 -2.92 -18.52
N ARG A 39 14.48 -4.04 -18.74
CA ARG A 39 15.46 -4.56 -17.80
C ARG A 39 16.69 -3.66 -17.67
N ALA A 40 17.17 -3.08 -18.76
CA ALA A 40 18.33 -2.18 -18.77
C ALA A 40 18.06 -0.91 -17.97
N VAL A 41 16.89 -0.28 -18.18
CA VAL A 41 16.45 0.89 -17.40
C VAL A 41 16.35 0.53 -15.92
N LEU A 42 15.66 -0.57 -15.59
CA LEU A 42 15.49 -1.03 -14.21
C LEU A 42 16.83 -1.32 -13.51
N ALA A 43 17.72 -2.06 -14.17
CA ALA A 43 19.02 -2.45 -13.64
C ALA A 43 19.92 -1.23 -13.41
N SER A 44 19.94 -0.28 -14.36
CA SER A 44 20.67 0.98 -14.22
C SER A 44 20.24 1.76 -12.98
N ILE A 45 18.93 1.93 -12.79
CA ILE A 45 18.38 2.66 -11.65
C ILE A 45 18.71 1.94 -10.34
N LYS A 46 18.48 0.63 -10.25
CA LYS A 46 18.76 -0.15 -9.04
C LYS A 46 20.24 -0.13 -8.66
N GLU A 47 21.14 -0.23 -9.63
CA GLU A 47 22.57 -0.21 -9.40
C GLU A 47 23.03 1.19 -8.94
N ARG A 48 22.57 2.25 -9.61
CA ARG A 48 22.86 3.64 -9.23
C ARG A 48 22.37 3.99 -7.83
N LEU A 49 21.18 3.50 -7.45
CA LEU A 49 20.59 3.73 -6.13
C LEU A 49 21.15 2.78 -5.04
N GLY A 50 22.03 1.85 -5.40
CA GLY A 50 22.61 0.89 -4.47
C GLY A 50 21.65 -0.20 -3.98
N ALA A 51 20.49 -0.36 -4.61
CA ALA A 51 19.51 -1.38 -4.28
C ALA A 51 19.98 -2.80 -4.69
N GLU A 52 20.75 -2.90 -5.78
CA GLU A 52 21.26 -4.16 -6.30
C GLU A 52 22.64 -3.94 -6.94
N LYS A 53 23.70 -4.52 -6.36
CA LYS A 53 25.07 -4.37 -6.89
C LYS A 53 25.24 -5.18 -8.17
N ASN A 54 25.86 -4.57 -9.19
CA ASN A 54 26.14 -5.18 -10.49
C ASN A 54 24.88 -5.67 -11.23
N ALA A 55 23.72 -5.02 -11.03
CA ALA A 55 22.47 -5.40 -11.69
C ALA A 55 22.60 -5.38 -13.23
N LEU A 56 23.33 -4.40 -13.79
CA LEU A 56 23.57 -4.31 -15.23
C LEU A 56 24.38 -5.49 -15.78
N SER A 57 25.29 -6.06 -14.97
CA SER A 57 26.14 -7.17 -15.40
C SER A 57 25.34 -8.42 -15.81
N ALA A 58 24.14 -8.61 -15.24
CA ALA A 58 23.24 -9.70 -15.63
C ALA A 58 22.73 -9.60 -17.09
N LEU A 59 22.83 -8.41 -17.70
CA LEU A 59 22.42 -8.14 -19.06
C LEU A 59 23.57 -8.24 -20.07
N THR A 60 24.74 -8.74 -19.66
CA THR A 60 25.89 -8.91 -20.57
C THR A 60 25.51 -9.81 -21.76
N PRO A 61 25.62 -9.31 -23.01
CA PRO A 61 25.37 -10.09 -24.22
C PRO A 61 26.16 -11.39 -24.18
N PHE A 62 25.52 -12.49 -24.55
CA PHE A 62 26.15 -13.81 -24.45
C PHE A 62 27.49 -13.87 -25.20
N LYS A 63 27.56 -13.24 -26.39
CA LYS A 63 28.77 -13.10 -27.21
C LYS A 63 29.94 -12.39 -26.52
N HIS A 64 29.65 -11.56 -25.51
CA HIS A 64 30.62 -10.75 -24.79
C HIS A 64 31.01 -11.34 -23.41
N ARG A 65 30.46 -12.51 -23.03
CA ARG A 65 30.73 -13.12 -21.71
C ARG A 65 32.20 -13.45 -21.42
N GLN A 66 33.00 -13.66 -22.48
CA GLN A 66 34.43 -13.94 -22.37
C GLN A 66 35.29 -12.68 -22.45
N ASP A 67 34.70 -11.53 -22.77
CA ASP A 67 35.38 -10.24 -22.87
C ASP A 67 35.04 -9.37 -21.66
N ALA A 68 35.96 -9.32 -20.69
CA ALA A 68 35.80 -8.52 -19.48
C ALA A 68 35.74 -7.00 -19.73
N SER A 69 36.11 -6.54 -20.94
CA SER A 69 36.05 -5.12 -21.34
C SER A 69 34.69 -4.72 -21.94
N ALA A 70 33.88 -5.70 -22.37
CA ALA A 70 32.58 -5.47 -23.00
C ALA A 70 31.44 -5.48 -21.95
N LYS A 71 31.41 -4.45 -21.10
CA LYS A 71 30.40 -4.31 -20.04
C LYS A 71 29.12 -3.61 -20.53
N PRO A 72 27.93 -4.00 -20.03
CA PRO A 72 26.69 -3.27 -20.24
C PRO A 72 26.74 -1.86 -19.65
N GLU A 73 26.20 -0.89 -20.39
CA GLU A 73 26.16 0.52 -19.98
C GLU A 73 24.79 1.12 -20.31
N VAL A 74 24.25 1.89 -19.37
CA VAL A 74 22.99 2.62 -19.54
C VAL A 74 23.16 4.03 -18.97
N ASN A 75 22.89 5.05 -19.78
CA ASN A 75 22.95 6.46 -19.39
C ASN A 75 21.59 7.14 -19.63
N GLY A 76 21.32 8.28 -18.97
CA GLY A 76 20.08 9.04 -19.18
C GLY A 76 18.93 8.67 -18.24
N THR A 77 19.22 7.92 -17.17
CA THR A 77 18.26 7.50 -16.13
C THR A 77 18.49 8.22 -14.80
N GLU A 78 19.20 9.35 -14.80
CA GLU A 78 19.65 10.06 -13.58
C GLU A 78 18.49 10.73 -12.84
N SER A 79 17.45 11.17 -13.55
CA SER A 79 16.28 11.84 -12.96
C SER A 79 15.29 10.89 -12.28
N ILE A 80 15.37 9.57 -12.54
CA ILE A 80 14.40 8.59 -12.03
C ILE A 80 14.88 8.04 -10.69
N GLN A 81 14.22 8.35 -9.57
CA GLN A 81 14.60 7.83 -8.25
C GLN A 81 13.77 6.61 -7.82
N SER A 82 12.65 6.35 -8.50
CA SER A 82 11.76 5.25 -8.18
C SER A 82 11.15 4.66 -9.44
N VAL A 83 11.09 3.33 -9.50
CA VAL A 83 10.55 2.59 -10.65
C VAL A 83 9.73 1.40 -10.19
N ARG A 84 8.57 1.20 -10.82
CA ARG A 84 7.75 0.00 -10.65
C ARG A 84 7.56 -0.70 -11.98
N VAL A 85 7.70 -2.02 -11.97
CA VAL A 85 7.61 -2.86 -13.17
C VAL A 85 6.51 -3.88 -12.99
N PHE A 86 5.66 -4.01 -14.00
CA PHE A 86 4.73 -5.12 -14.11
C PHE A 86 5.39 -6.26 -14.90
N ASP A 87 5.75 -7.32 -14.20
CA ASP A 87 6.36 -8.52 -14.76
C ASP A 87 5.85 -9.78 -14.03
N GLU A 88 6.31 -10.96 -14.46
CA GLU A 88 5.93 -12.23 -13.83
C GLU A 88 6.32 -12.30 -12.34
N LYS A 89 7.41 -11.63 -11.96
CA LYS A 89 7.86 -11.56 -10.57
C LYS A 89 6.81 -10.85 -9.71
N TYR A 90 6.30 -9.69 -10.16
CA TYR A 90 5.22 -8.99 -9.46
C TYR A 90 4.00 -9.88 -9.22
N ILE A 91 3.54 -10.59 -10.26
CA ILE A 91 2.38 -11.49 -10.16
C ILE A 91 2.63 -12.59 -9.13
N SER A 92 3.83 -13.17 -9.12
CA SER A 92 4.17 -14.28 -8.22
C SER A 92 4.34 -13.87 -6.75
N GLU A 93 4.83 -12.65 -6.49
CA GLU A 93 5.19 -12.19 -5.14
C GLU A 93 4.10 -11.37 -4.46
N PHE A 94 3.27 -10.65 -5.23
CA PHE A 94 2.36 -9.64 -4.68
C PHE A 94 0.87 -9.96 -4.90
N VAL A 95 0.52 -10.84 -5.84
CA VAL A 95 -0.87 -11.10 -6.23
C VAL A 95 -1.24 -12.56 -5.96
N PHE A 96 -2.50 -12.81 -5.59
CA PHE A 96 -3.08 -14.13 -5.33
C PHE A 96 -2.41 -14.89 -4.16
N GLN A 97 -2.24 -14.21 -3.02
CA GLN A 97 -1.87 -14.88 -1.77
C GLN A 97 -3.03 -15.74 -1.26
N ALA A 98 -2.75 -16.69 -0.37
CA ALA A 98 -3.73 -17.67 0.10
C ALA A 98 -4.95 -17.04 0.81
N ASP A 99 -4.78 -15.85 1.37
CA ASP A 99 -5.79 -15.15 2.18
C ASP A 99 -6.06 -13.72 1.71
N GLU A 100 -5.38 -13.25 0.65
CA GLU A 100 -5.48 -11.87 0.16
C GLU A 100 -5.15 -11.81 -1.34
N LEU A 101 -5.97 -11.12 -2.13
CA LEU A 101 -5.72 -10.98 -3.57
C LEU A 101 -4.48 -10.14 -3.90
N LEU A 102 -4.19 -9.13 -3.07
CA LEU A 102 -3.07 -8.21 -3.23
C LEU A 102 -2.42 -8.02 -1.88
N LYS A 103 -1.16 -8.44 -1.75
CA LYS A 103 -0.40 -8.33 -0.51
C LYS A 103 -0.40 -6.88 -0.01
N GLY A 104 -0.88 -6.66 1.21
CA GLY A 104 -0.93 -5.31 1.80
C GLY A 104 -2.07 -4.45 1.25
N SER A 105 -3.21 -5.06 0.90
CA SER A 105 -4.37 -4.35 0.35
C SER A 105 -4.90 -3.27 1.30
N PHE A 106 -4.80 -3.47 2.61
CA PHE A 106 -5.11 -2.42 3.59
C PHE A 106 -4.26 -1.15 3.37
N ASP A 107 -2.95 -1.31 3.19
CA ASP A 107 -2.05 -0.17 3.02
C ASP A 107 -2.31 0.55 1.69
N ILE A 108 -2.65 -0.21 0.65
CA ILE A 108 -2.87 0.28 -0.71
C ILE A 108 -4.22 1.01 -0.84
N PHE A 109 -5.30 0.43 -0.32
CA PHE A 109 -6.66 0.95 -0.52
C PHE A 109 -7.17 1.80 0.64
N ILE A 110 -6.69 1.60 1.87
CA ILE A 110 -7.26 2.25 3.06
C ILE A 110 -6.28 3.22 3.72
N ARG A 111 -5.02 2.83 3.91
CA ARG A 111 -4.04 3.58 4.71
C ARG A 111 -3.43 4.77 3.97
N GLY A 112 -4.25 5.75 3.60
CA GLY A 112 -3.84 7.03 3.02
C GLY A 112 -3.35 8.05 4.05
N GLU A 113 -2.91 9.22 3.56
CA GLU A 113 -2.54 10.37 4.41
C GLU A 113 -3.68 10.81 5.32
N ALA A 114 -4.91 10.85 4.79
CA ALA A 114 -6.11 11.16 5.57
C ALA A 114 -6.37 10.13 6.69
N TYR A 115 -6.09 8.84 6.43
CA TYR A 115 -6.22 7.79 7.44
C TYR A 115 -5.19 7.99 8.56
N GLU A 116 -3.92 8.20 8.20
CA GLU A 116 -2.81 8.41 9.16
C GLU A 116 -3.02 9.65 10.01
N GLN A 117 -3.46 10.75 9.40
CA GLN A 117 -3.77 11.98 10.12
C GLN A 117 -4.91 11.75 11.13
N GLY A 118 -5.98 11.06 10.73
CA GLY A 118 -7.07 10.70 11.62
C GLY A 118 -6.63 9.82 12.79
N MET A 119 -5.75 8.84 12.55
CA MET A 119 -5.19 8.00 13.60
C MET A 119 -4.29 8.77 14.58
N LYS A 120 -3.46 9.69 14.06
CA LYS A 120 -2.58 10.53 14.89
C LYS A 120 -3.37 11.49 15.79
N GLU A 121 -4.47 12.05 15.28
CA GLU A 121 -5.38 12.88 16.06
C GLU A 121 -6.01 12.07 17.20
N ILE A 122 -6.51 10.87 16.89
CA ILE A 122 -7.03 9.91 17.87
C ILE A 122 -5.97 9.64 18.96
N ASP A 123 -4.75 9.26 18.59
CA ASP A 123 -3.68 8.94 19.54
C ASP A 123 -3.30 10.12 20.44
N THR A 124 -3.24 11.34 19.87
CA THR A 124 -2.92 12.57 20.60
C THR A 124 -4.01 12.90 21.64
N HIS A 125 -5.27 12.74 21.27
CA HIS A 125 -6.39 12.95 22.19
C HIS A 125 -6.36 11.93 23.34
N VAL A 126 -6.05 10.66 23.04
CA VAL A 126 -5.97 9.60 24.05
C VAL A 126 -4.82 9.85 25.05
N ALA A 127 -3.65 10.26 24.56
CA ALA A 127 -2.53 10.62 25.42
C ALA A 127 -2.84 11.81 26.34
N THR A 128 -3.56 12.81 25.83
CA THR A 128 -3.98 13.99 26.60
C THR A 128 -4.95 13.61 27.73
N MET A 129 -5.89 12.71 27.44
CA MET A 129 -6.86 12.22 28.43
C MET A 129 -6.19 11.47 29.59
N GLN A 130 -5.15 10.67 29.32
CA GLN A 130 -4.41 9.92 30.34
C GLN A 130 -3.70 10.84 31.35
N LYS A 131 -3.19 12.00 30.90
CA LYS A 131 -2.40 12.91 31.74
C LYS A 131 -3.25 13.74 32.72
N ALA A 132 -4.51 14.02 32.39
CA ALA A 132 -5.33 14.99 33.14
C ALA A 132 -5.72 14.55 34.57
N LEU A 133 -5.67 13.25 34.90
CA LEU A 133 -6.09 12.71 36.20
C LEU A 133 -4.92 12.29 37.11
N SER A 134 -3.74 12.05 36.56
CA SER A 134 -2.60 11.49 37.29
C SER A 134 -1.77 12.52 38.09
N GLU A 135 -1.99 13.82 37.89
CA GLU A 135 -1.08 14.88 38.38
C GLU A 135 -1.63 15.75 39.55
N ASP A 136 -2.80 15.46 40.13
CA ASP A 136 -3.36 16.27 41.25
C ASP A 136 -2.88 15.78 42.63
N LYS A 137 -2.00 16.59 43.25
CA LYS A 137 -1.39 16.33 44.56
C LYS A 137 -2.38 16.37 45.73
N ASP A 138 -3.40 17.23 45.67
CA ASP A 138 -4.34 17.40 46.78
C ASP A 138 -5.31 16.22 46.90
N ILE A 139 -5.63 15.57 45.77
CA ILE A 139 -6.41 14.33 45.75
C ILE A 139 -5.59 13.17 46.31
N ALA A 140 -4.29 13.10 45.98
CA ALA A 140 -3.39 12.08 46.51
C ALA A 140 -3.26 12.16 48.05
N ASP A 141 -3.12 13.37 48.59
CA ASP A 141 -3.05 13.60 50.03
C ASP A 141 -4.36 13.21 50.75
N LEU A 142 -5.53 13.54 50.16
CA LEU A 142 -6.83 13.13 50.67
C LEU A 142 -7.01 11.60 50.73
N ILE A 143 -6.63 10.91 49.65
CA ILE A 143 -6.68 9.43 49.58
C ILE A 143 -5.78 8.83 50.68
N SER A 144 -4.60 9.41 50.91
CA SER A 144 -3.70 8.97 51.98
C SER A 144 -4.34 9.10 53.36
N ASP A 145 -4.94 10.25 53.66
CA ASP A 145 -5.61 10.49 54.95
C ASP A 145 -6.82 9.56 55.16
N PHE A 146 -7.62 9.31 54.12
CA PHE A 146 -8.73 8.34 54.16
C PHE A 146 -8.25 6.91 54.46
N ASN A 147 -7.18 6.47 53.79
CA ASN A 147 -6.59 5.15 54.03
C ASN A 147 -6.02 5.00 55.45
N GLU A 148 -5.40 6.06 55.98
CA GLU A 148 -4.85 6.05 57.35
C GLU A 148 -5.96 5.84 58.38
N ILE A 149 -7.07 6.59 58.29
CA ILE A 149 -8.20 6.40 59.21
C ILE A 149 -8.87 5.05 59.00
N SER A 150 -9.14 4.65 57.75
CA SER A 150 -9.83 3.38 57.48
C SER A 150 -9.06 2.17 58.04
N SER A 151 -7.73 2.17 57.89
CA SER A 151 -6.87 1.10 58.42
C SER A 151 -6.89 1.01 59.96
N SER A 152 -7.16 2.11 60.66
CA SER A 152 -7.15 2.17 62.13
C SER A 152 -8.28 1.39 62.80
N PHE A 153 -9.36 1.07 62.07
CA PHE A 153 -10.50 0.28 62.54
C PHE A 153 -10.23 -1.23 62.58
N GLY A 154 -9.17 -1.72 61.94
CA GLY A 154 -8.81 -3.14 61.91
C GLY A 154 -9.72 -3.97 60.99
N LYS A 155 -9.84 -5.27 61.28
CA LYS A 155 -10.68 -6.20 60.49
C LYS A 155 -12.16 -5.88 60.66
N GLU A 156 -12.96 -6.17 59.63
CA GLU A 156 -14.41 -6.00 59.70
C GLU A 156 -15.06 -6.87 60.80
N THR A 157 -16.06 -6.31 61.47
CA THR A 157 -16.83 -6.94 62.55
C THR A 157 -18.31 -6.71 62.34
N LYS A 158 -19.15 -7.66 62.77
CA LYS A 158 -20.62 -7.56 62.63
C LYS A 158 -21.22 -6.40 63.45
N SER A 159 -20.64 -6.07 64.59
CA SER A 159 -21.01 -4.91 65.43
C SER A 159 -19.78 -4.34 66.14
N GLY A 160 -19.83 -3.04 66.46
CA GLY A 160 -18.75 -2.32 67.14
C GLY A 160 -17.42 -2.28 66.37
N ILE A 161 -16.37 -1.79 67.02
CA ILE A 161 -15.00 -1.70 66.47
C ILE A 161 -14.21 -2.95 66.87
N HIS A 162 -13.38 -3.48 65.97
CA HIS A 162 -12.56 -4.65 66.25
C HIS A 162 -11.63 -4.41 67.46
N GLY A 163 -11.75 -5.23 68.51
CA GLY A 163 -11.12 -4.96 69.81
C GLY A 163 -9.59 -4.90 69.82
N SER A 164 -8.91 -5.44 68.80
CA SER A 164 -7.46 -5.32 68.65
C SER A 164 -6.99 -4.21 67.71
N SER A 165 -7.92 -3.45 67.13
CA SER A 165 -7.63 -2.33 66.24
C SER A 165 -6.91 -1.19 66.98
N GLY A 166 -6.21 -0.35 66.22
CA GLY A 166 -5.55 0.83 66.78
C GLY A 166 -6.56 1.77 67.45
N LEU A 167 -7.74 1.94 66.83
CA LEU A 167 -8.79 2.82 67.31
C LEU A 167 -9.47 2.30 68.59
N ALA A 168 -9.76 1.00 68.67
CA ALA A 168 -10.29 0.41 69.90
C ALA A 168 -9.28 0.52 71.05
N LYS A 169 -8.00 0.19 70.81
CA LYS A 169 -6.96 0.29 71.84
C LYS A 169 -6.69 1.71 72.31
N ALA A 170 -6.90 2.70 71.43
CA ALA A 170 -6.67 4.09 71.74
C ALA A 170 -7.79 4.70 72.62
N PHE A 171 -9.05 4.34 72.39
CA PHE A 171 -10.19 5.03 73.00
C PHE A 171 -11.11 4.16 73.87
N LYS A 172 -10.93 2.83 73.94
CA LYS A 172 -11.83 1.95 74.71
C LYS A 172 -11.90 2.28 76.21
N ASP A 173 -10.80 2.77 76.78
CA ASP A 173 -10.69 3.14 78.20
C ASP A 173 -10.61 4.68 78.39
N GLY A 174 -11.09 5.44 77.40
CA GLY A 174 -11.05 6.91 77.39
C GLY A 174 -9.72 7.50 76.91
N ASN A 175 -9.75 8.78 76.50
CA ASN A 175 -8.56 9.50 76.10
C ASN A 175 -7.82 10.05 77.34
N LYS A 176 -6.92 9.24 77.89
CA LYS A 176 -6.14 9.57 79.10
C LYS A 176 -5.07 10.65 78.86
N VAL A 177 -4.85 11.10 77.62
CA VAL A 177 -3.95 12.24 77.32
C VAL A 177 -4.67 13.56 77.56
N VAL A 178 -5.91 13.66 77.09
CA VAL A 178 -6.77 14.83 77.34
C VAL A 178 -7.27 14.81 78.79
N ASN A 179 -7.76 13.65 79.24
CA ASN A 179 -8.34 13.43 80.56
C ASN A 179 -7.31 12.77 81.48
N ILE A 180 -6.41 13.57 82.06
CA ILE A 180 -5.34 13.06 82.93
C ILE A 180 -5.94 12.42 84.19
N PRO A 181 -5.63 11.14 84.47
CA PRO A 181 -6.11 10.45 85.67
C PRO A 181 -5.67 11.14 86.96
N ALA A 182 -6.57 11.16 87.96
CA ALA A 182 -6.33 11.83 89.23
C ALA A 182 -5.04 11.35 89.90
N GLY A 183 -4.13 12.25 90.28
CA GLY A 183 -2.82 11.94 90.86
C GLY A 183 -1.64 11.95 89.89
N LEU A 184 -1.87 12.22 88.59
CA LEU A 184 -0.82 12.39 87.57
C LEU A 184 -0.76 13.82 86.99
N GLU A 185 -1.48 14.77 87.58
CA GLU A 185 -1.62 16.15 87.09
C GLU A 185 -0.28 16.88 87.00
N ALA A 186 0.66 16.56 87.89
CA ALA A 186 2.01 17.11 87.87
C ALA A 186 2.79 16.77 86.58
N TYR A 187 2.40 15.71 85.86
CA TYR A 187 3.00 15.31 84.59
C TYR A 187 2.29 15.87 83.36
N LYS A 188 1.27 16.75 83.54
CA LYS A 188 0.45 17.29 82.44
C LYS A 188 1.25 17.78 81.25
N SER A 189 2.26 18.61 81.50
CA SER A 189 3.12 19.18 80.45
C SER A 189 3.83 18.13 79.60
N TYR A 190 4.07 16.94 80.14
CA TYR A 190 4.71 15.83 79.42
C TYR A 190 3.70 14.86 78.80
N ILE A 191 2.60 14.58 79.50
CA ILE A 191 1.51 13.72 78.99
C ILE A 191 0.85 14.34 77.76
N GLN A 192 0.66 15.66 77.75
CA GLN A 192 0.03 16.40 76.65
C GLN A 192 1.04 16.93 75.62
N HIS A 193 2.33 16.62 75.77
CA HIS A 193 3.34 17.00 74.79
C HIS A 193 3.19 16.18 73.49
N PRO A 194 3.47 16.73 72.29
CA PRO A 194 3.43 15.97 71.04
C PRO A 194 4.32 14.71 71.03
N GLU A 195 5.42 14.75 71.80
CA GLU A 195 6.37 13.64 71.98
C GLU A 195 6.10 12.81 73.25
N ASN A 196 4.86 12.85 73.77
CA ASN A 196 4.46 12.16 75.00
C ASN A 196 4.83 10.66 75.02
N TYR A 197 4.69 9.93 73.91
CA TYR A 197 5.03 8.52 73.79
C TYR A 197 6.55 8.27 73.96
N LYS A 198 7.41 9.19 73.48
CA LYS A 198 8.87 9.13 73.73
C LYS A 198 9.17 9.37 75.19
N TRP A 199 8.50 10.35 75.80
CA TRP A 199 8.65 10.64 77.22
C TRP A 199 8.17 9.48 78.11
N ILE A 200 7.01 8.87 77.81
CA ILE A 200 6.50 7.70 78.56
C ILE A 200 7.46 6.52 78.40
N ARG A 201 7.99 6.28 77.20
CA ARG A 201 9.01 5.22 76.97
C ARG A 201 10.27 5.48 77.79
N TRP A 202 10.72 6.72 77.85
CA TRP A 202 11.86 7.13 78.66
C TRP A 202 11.57 6.97 80.16
N GLN A 203 10.39 7.36 80.62
CA GLN A 203 9.96 7.21 82.02
C GLN A 203 9.91 5.74 82.43
N LEU A 204 9.36 4.88 81.57
CA LEU A 204 9.31 3.43 81.77
C LEU A 204 10.71 2.84 81.91
N GLY A 205 11.65 3.23 81.04
CA GLY A 205 13.05 2.81 81.16
C GLY A 205 13.74 3.35 82.42
N GLY A 206 13.33 4.55 82.87
CA GLY A 206 13.81 5.15 84.12
C GLY A 206 13.32 4.45 85.38
N ARG A 207 12.18 3.74 85.31
CA ARG A 207 11.54 3.07 86.45
C ARG A 207 12.46 2.06 87.12
N ASP A 208 13.23 1.32 86.33
CA ASP A 208 14.12 0.26 86.81
C ASP A 208 15.24 0.78 87.73
N PHE A 209 15.53 2.08 87.68
CA PHE A 209 16.55 2.72 88.50
C PHE A 209 16.02 3.35 89.79
N LEU A 210 14.68 3.41 89.97
CA LEU A 210 14.05 4.09 91.12
C LEU A 210 14.22 3.34 92.45
N ASP A 211 14.44 2.02 92.42
CA ASP A 211 14.57 1.21 93.63
C ASP A 211 16.05 1.10 94.11
N ILE A 212 16.99 1.82 93.47
CA ILE A 212 18.43 1.81 93.81
C ILE A 212 18.76 2.77 94.98
N GLY A 213 17.99 3.85 95.17
CA GLY A 213 18.19 4.86 96.21
C GLY A 213 16.93 5.71 96.45
N SER A 214 16.97 6.66 97.40
CA SER A 214 15.84 7.56 97.73
C SER A 214 15.76 8.82 96.86
N ASP A 215 16.76 9.03 96.01
CA ASP A 215 16.91 10.25 95.22
C ASP A 215 16.56 9.99 93.74
N CYS A 216 16.14 11.04 93.03
CA CYS A 216 15.83 10.96 91.62
C CYS A 216 17.08 10.53 90.80
N PRO A 217 16.99 9.48 89.95
CA PRO A 217 18.14 8.99 89.18
C PRO A 217 18.65 9.98 88.12
N TYR A 218 17.96 11.10 87.90
CA TYR A 218 18.32 12.11 86.91
C TYR A 218 18.84 13.42 87.51
N CYS A 219 18.28 13.86 88.65
CA CYS A 219 18.59 15.17 89.23
C CYS A 219 19.00 15.11 90.71
N THR A 220 19.12 13.90 91.28
CA THR A 220 19.59 13.64 92.66
C THR A 220 18.79 14.33 93.77
N ASN A 221 17.61 14.88 93.45
CA ASN A 221 16.70 15.45 94.45
C ASN A 221 15.90 14.35 95.15
N ASP A 222 15.55 14.58 96.41
CA ASP A 222 14.68 13.70 97.19
C ASP A 222 13.30 13.54 96.51
N ILE A 223 12.90 12.28 96.29
CA ILE A 223 11.62 11.90 95.69
C ILE A 223 10.73 11.12 96.66
N ASN A 224 11.05 11.11 97.96
CA ASN A 224 10.20 10.56 99.01
C ASN A 224 8.79 11.15 98.93
N GLY A 225 7.78 10.27 98.88
CA GLY A 225 6.37 10.62 98.68
C GLY A 225 5.92 10.77 97.22
N LYS A 226 6.83 10.69 96.23
CA LYS A 226 6.49 10.76 94.78
C LYS A 226 6.62 9.41 94.06
N HIS A 227 7.19 8.39 94.71
CA HIS A 227 7.41 7.06 94.14
C HIS A 227 6.14 6.43 93.56
N GLU A 228 5.02 6.57 94.27
CA GLU A 228 3.73 6.02 93.84
C GLU A 228 3.22 6.70 92.58
N ALA A 229 3.29 8.05 92.51
CA ALA A 229 2.92 8.80 91.31
C ALA A 229 3.81 8.46 90.10
N ILE A 230 5.12 8.28 90.32
CA ILE A 230 6.07 7.88 89.26
C ILE A 230 5.75 6.47 88.75
N LYS A 231 5.50 5.49 89.63
CA LYS A 231 5.13 4.11 89.23
C LYS A 231 3.79 4.09 88.50
N ARG A 232 2.82 4.89 88.94
CA ARG A 232 1.48 4.96 88.35
C ARG A 232 1.46 5.44 86.89
N VAL A 233 2.42 6.24 86.44
CA VAL A 233 2.55 6.60 85.00
C VAL A 233 2.67 5.35 84.12
N SER A 234 3.50 4.40 84.53
CA SER A 234 3.73 3.15 83.79
C SER A 234 2.58 2.13 83.87
N GLU A 235 1.71 2.27 84.86
CA GLU A 235 0.51 1.43 85.02
C GLU A 235 -0.63 1.92 84.14
N VAL A 236 -0.68 3.23 83.86
CA VAL A 236 -1.78 3.87 83.16
C VAL A 236 -1.50 4.12 81.68
N TYR A 237 -0.25 4.36 81.31
CA TYR A 237 0.14 4.70 79.94
C TYR A 237 1.05 3.65 79.30
N GLU A 238 0.74 3.27 78.05
CA GLU A 238 1.56 2.38 77.23
C GLU A 238 2.07 3.16 75.99
N PRO A 239 3.39 3.21 75.73
CA PRO A 239 3.96 4.07 74.69
C PRO A 239 3.37 3.84 73.30
N LYS A 240 3.14 2.59 72.89
CA LYS A 240 2.65 2.26 71.55
C LYS A 240 1.16 2.60 71.39
N ALA A 241 0.36 2.43 72.44
CA ALA A 241 -1.03 2.85 72.49
C ALA A 241 -1.15 4.38 72.38
N ILE A 242 -0.27 5.13 73.06
CA ILE A 242 -0.24 6.59 73.00
C ILE A 242 0.28 7.10 71.65
N GLU A 243 1.29 6.44 71.07
CA GLU A 243 1.74 6.73 69.72
C GLU A 243 0.61 6.52 68.69
N ASN A 244 -0.15 5.43 68.82
CA ASN A 244 -1.31 5.15 67.96
C ASN A 244 -2.46 6.14 68.18
N LEU A 245 -2.76 6.50 69.44
CA LEU A 245 -3.73 7.53 69.79
C LEU A 245 -3.39 8.85 69.08
N ASN A 246 -2.14 9.33 69.24
CA ASN A 246 -1.70 10.57 68.61
C ASN A 246 -1.83 10.53 67.08
N LYS A 247 -1.49 9.40 66.45
CA LYS A 247 -1.65 9.22 65.00
C LYS A 247 -3.11 9.32 64.57
N ILE A 248 -4.01 8.62 65.26
CA ILE A 248 -5.44 8.61 64.94
C ILE A 248 -6.07 9.99 65.17
N VAL A 249 -5.73 10.66 66.27
CA VAL A 249 -6.19 12.03 66.57
C VAL A 249 -5.69 13.01 65.51
N SER A 250 -4.42 12.89 65.11
CA SER A 250 -3.84 13.72 64.05
C SER A 250 -4.55 13.49 62.72
N ALA A 251 -4.88 12.24 62.38
CA ALA A 251 -5.61 11.91 61.16
C ALA A 251 -7.04 12.49 61.18
N PHE A 252 -7.78 12.35 62.28
CA PHE A 252 -9.10 12.99 62.42
C PHE A 252 -9.01 14.51 62.33
N HIS A 253 -8.00 15.13 62.94
CA HIS A 253 -7.79 16.57 62.85
C HIS A 253 -7.50 17.03 61.42
N ARG A 254 -6.68 16.29 60.66
CA ARG A 254 -6.46 16.57 59.24
C ARG A 254 -7.74 16.40 58.42
N LEU A 255 -8.58 15.44 58.79
CA LEU A 255 -9.87 15.21 58.13
C LEU A 255 -10.99 16.16 58.57
N ASN A 256 -10.84 16.93 59.64
CA ASN A 256 -11.87 17.86 60.12
C ASN A 256 -12.35 18.81 59.04
N LYS A 257 -11.47 19.26 58.13
CA LYS A 257 -11.87 20.12 57.01
C LYS A 257 -12.86 19.44 56.05
N TYR A 258 -12.92 18.11 56.00
CA TYR A 258 -13.79 17.32 55.11
C TYR A 258 -15.09 16.84 55.77
N PHE A 259 -15.18 16.84 57.10
CA PHE A 259 -16.39 16.42 57.80
C PHE A 259 -17.49 17.50 57.76
N SER A 260 -18.75 17.09 57.82
CA SER A 260 -19.86 18.00 58.13
C SER A 260 -19.72 18.54 59.55
N ASP A 261 -20.31 19.70 59.84
CA ASP A 261 -20.13 20.35 61.15
C ASP A 261 -20.64 19.47 62.32
N ASP A 262 -21.77 18.77 62.11
CA ASP A 262 -22.28 17.78 63.07
C ASP A 262 -21.31 16.62 63.29
N THR A 263 -20.68 16.13 62.21
CA THR A 263 -19.71 15.03 62.30
C THR A 263 -18.43 15.47 63.01
N LYS A 264 -17.94 16.70 62.76
CA LYS A 264 -16.80 17.27 63.51
C LYS A 264 -17.10 17.32 65.00
N ALA A 265 -18.28 17.82 65.37
CA ALA A 265 -18.68 17.92 66.77
C ALA A 265 -18.72 16.53 67.44
N LYS A 266 -19.31 15.53 66.76
CA LYS A 266 -19.38 14.16 67.27
C LYS A 266 -18.04 13.44 67.35
N ILE A 267 -17.14 13.68 66.39
CA ILE A 267 -15.77 13.16 66.45
C ILE A 267 -14.97 13.83 67.57
N ALA A 268 -15.16 15.14 67.81
CA ALA A 268 -14.52 15.83 68.93
C ALA A 268 -14.98 15.28 70.28
N GLU A 269 -16.30 15.08 70.47
CA GLU A 269 -16.86 14.41 71.67
C GLU A 269 -16.24 13.02 71.88
N PHE A 270 -16.04 12.25 70.80
CA PHE A 270 -15.38 10.94 70.86
C PHE A 270 -13.90 11.04 71.24
N VAL A 271 -13.16 11.97 70.62
CA VAL A 271 -11.72 12.15 70.90
C VAL A 271 -11.49 12.61 72.33
N GLU A 272 -12.41 13.38 72.91
CA GLU A 272 -12.33 13.90 74.27
C GLU A 272 -12.97 12.97 75.33
N CYS A 273 -13.39 11.76 74.95
CA CYS A 273 -14.13 10.86 75.85
C CYS A 273 -13.35 10.51 77.14
N VAL A 274 -14.07 10.51 78.27
CA VAL A 274 -13.50 10.26 79.61
C VAL A 274 -13.50 8.77 79.95
N ASP A 275 -14.64 8.09 79.76
CA ASP A 275 -14.87 6.71 80.21
C ASP A 275 -14.88 5.68 79.06
N GLY A 276 -14.31 6.05 77.93
CA GLY A 276 -14.35 5.28 76.69
C GLY A 276 -15.61 5.54 75.85
N TYR A 277 -15.67 4.89 74.69
CA TYR A 277 -16.75 5.10 73.72
C TYR A 277 -17.93 4.15 73.92
N THR A 278 -19.14 4.63 73.64
CA THR A 278 -20.36 3.81 73.66
C THR A 278 -20.53 3.00 72.38
N THR A 279 -21.42 2.00 72.40
CA THR A 279 -21.80 1.25 71.19
C THR A 279 -22.36 2.16 70.10
N ASP A 280 -23.18 3.14 70.46
CA ASP A 280 -23.76 4.09 69.50
C ASP A 280 -22.69 5.00 68.87
N GLN A 281 -21.70 5.44 69.66
CA GLN A 281 -20.55 6.18 69.15
C GLN A 281 -19.67 5.33 68.23
N ALA A 282 -19.47 4.05 68.56
CA ALA A 282 -18.76 3.11 67.70
C ALA A 282 -19.49 2.91 66.37
N ASP A 283 -20.82 2.80 66.40
CA ASP A 283 -21.66 2.61 65.21
C ASP A 283 -21.69 3.86 64.33
N PHE A 284 -21.78 5.05 64.92
CA PHE A 284 -21.60 6.31 64.21
C PHE A 284 -20.25 6.39 63.48
N LEU A 285 -19.15 6.04 64.16
CA LEU A 285 -17.82 6.03 63.55
C LEU A 285 -17.69 5.00 62.43
N ARG A 286 -18.38 3.86 62.51
CA ARG A 286 -18.46 2.90 61.40
C ARG A 286 -19.19 3.48 60.19
N GLU A 287 -20.24 4.26 60.40
CA GLU A 287 -20.94 4.94 59.31
C GLU A 287 -20.05 6.00 58.64
N VAL A 288 -19.32 6.80 59.44
CA VAL A 288 -18.30 7.73 58.95
C VAL A 288 -17.23 6.98 58.15
N LYS A 289 -16.70 5.86 58.67
CA LYS A 289 -15.74 5.00 57.95
C LYS A 289 -16.31 4.50 56.62
N ALA A 290 -17.54 3.99 56.62
CA ALA A 290 -18.18 3.48 55.40
C ALA A 290 -18.37 4.56 54.33
N GLN A 291 -18.57 5.82 54.73
CA GLN A 291 -18.56 6.95 53.80
C GLN A 291 -17.15 7.31 53.34
N ILE A 292 -16.15 7.32 54.23
CA ILE A 292 -14.74 7.53 53.90
C ILE A 292 -14.26 6.51 52.87
N ASP A 293 -14.54 5.22 53.10
CA ASP A 293 -14.13 4.13 52.21
C ASP A 293 -14.78 4.27 50.83
N ARG A 294 -16.10 4.47 50.78
CA ARG A 294 -16.83 4.63 49.52
C ARG A 294 -16.37 5.85 48.73
N LEU A 295 -16.11 6.97 49.41
CA LEU A 295 -15.65 8.18 48.76
C LEU A 295 -14.19 8.04 48.31
N GLY A 296 -13.33 7.47 49.15
CA GLY A 296 -11.94 7.15 48.84
C GLY A 296 -11.83 6.23 47.63
N ASP A 297 -12.65 5.18 47.56
CA ASP A 297 -12.74 4.30 46.40
C ASP A 297 -13.13 5.04 45.12
N LYS A 298 -14.06 6.02 45.20
CA LYS A 298 -14.40 6.87 44.05
C LYS A 298 -13.19 7.70 43.58
N PHE A 299 -12.45 8.31 44.48
CA PHE A 299 -11.23 9.06 44.14
C PHE A 299 -10.11 8.16 43.55
N VAL A 300 -9.88 6.99 44.14
CA VAL A 300 -8.87 6.02 43.65
C VAL A 300 -9.25 5.48 42.27
N LYS A 301 -10.52 5.11 42.07
CA LYS A 301 -11.00 4.63 40.76
C LYS A 301 -10.90 5.73 39.70
N ALA A 302 -11.20 6.98 40.06
CA ALA A 302 -11.02 8.11 39.16
C ALA A 302 -9.54 8.30 38.75
N GLN A 303 -8.58 8.16 39.67
CA GLN A 303 -7.14 8.24 39.34
C GLN A 303 -6.62 7.06 38.50
N ARG A 304 -7.26 5.89 38.59
CA ARG A 304 -6.87 4.66 37.89
C ARG A 304 -7.64 4.43 36.58
N LEU A 305 -8.39 5.42 36.11
CA LEU A 305 -9.04 5.37 34.80
C LEU A 305 -7.99 5.32 33.69
N GLY A 306 -7.62 4.10 33.31
CA GLY A 306 -6.73 3.82 32.19
C GLY A 306 -7.51 3.48 30.92
N PHE A 307 -7.23 4.19 29.82
CA PHE A 307 -7.74 3.89 28.48
C PHE A 307 -7.00 2.68 27.89
N SER A 308 -7.31 1.48 28.39
CA SER A 308 -6.60 0.26 27.99
C SER A 308 -7.12 -0.38 26.70
N SER A 309 -8.27 0.08 26.16
CA SER A 309 -8.77 -0.36 24.87
C SER A 309 -9.78 0.63 24.30
N LEU A 310 -9.37 1.33 23.24
CA LEU A 310 -10.20 2.27 22.46
C LEU A 310 -11.28 1.60 21.62
N LYS A 311 -11.42 0.27 21.68
CA LYS A 311 -12.37 -0.48 20.86
C LYS A 311 -13.84 -0.13 21.14
N ASP A 312 -14.13 0.54 22.26
CA ASP A 312 -15.51 0.84 22.66
C ASP A 312 -15.59 2.17 23.45
N VAL A 313 -15.52 3.30 22.73
CA VAL A 313 -15.61 4.64 23.33
C VAL A 313 -16.92 4.85 24.09
N ASP A 314 -17.99 4.14 23.70
CA ASP A 314 -19.27 4.19 24.42
C ASP A 314 -19.17 3.60 25.84
N LYS A 315 -18.41 2.51 26.02
CA LYS A 315 -18.12 1.97 27.35
C LYS A 315 -17.28 2.92 28.20
N VAL A 316 -16.36 3.64 27.57
CA VAL A 316 -15.53 4.66 28.24
C VAL A 316 -16.39 5.83 28.71
N ILE A 317 -17.29 6.35 27.88
CA ILE A 317 -18.23 7.43 28.25
C ILE A 317 -19.14 7.00 29.41
N ASN A 318 -19.67 5.77 29.38
CA ASN A 318 -20.49 5.24 30.46
C ASN A 318 -19.71 5.11 31.76
N GLY A 319 -18.49 4.54 31.72
CA GLY A 319 -17.63 4.43 32.89
C GLY A 319 -17.26 5.78 33.50
N LEU A 320 -16.96 6.79 32.68
CA LEU A 320 -16.66 8.15 33.16
C LEU A 320 -17.84 8.77 33.94
N ASN A 321 -19.07 8.57 33.46
CA ASN A 321 -20.27 9.08 34.15
C ASN A 321 -20.50 8.41 35.51
N GLU A 322 -20.21 7.12 35.65
CA GLU A 322 -20.35 6.39 36.93
C GLU A 322 -19.40 6.90 38.03
N HIS A 323 -18.29 7.54 37.65
CA HIS A 323 -17.30 8.09 38.57
C HIS A 323 -17.62 9.49 39.08
N LYS A 324 -18.69 10.14 38.60
CA LYS A 324 -19.12 11.42 39.17
C LYS A 324 -19.45 11.29 40.66
N ILE A 325 -18.97 12.25 41.43
CA ILE A 325 -19.11 12.31 42.88
C ILE A 325 -20.27 13.24 43.22
N ASP A 326 -21.35 12.67 43.73
CA ASP A 326 -22.42 13.42 44.37
C ASP A 326 -22.18 13.43 45.88
N VAL A 327 -21.65 14.55 46.39
CA VAL A 327 -21.30 14.73 47.81
C VAL A 327 -22.54 14.73 48.71
N SER A 328 -23.74 15.02 48.17
CA SER A 328 -24.98 15.00 48.96
C SER A 328 -25.31 13.61 49.52
N LEU A 329 -24.80 12.56 48.88
CA LEU A 329 -24.93 11.15 49.32
C LEU A 329 -23.96 10.78 50.46
N PHE A 330 -23.05 11.67 50.83
CA PHE A 330 -22.02 11.47 51.86
C PHE A 330 -22.22 12.45 53.02
N VAL A 331 -23.32 12.28 53.77
CA VAL A 331 -23.78 13.18 54.83
C VAL A 331 -22.69 13.54 55.86
N HIS A 332 -21.80 12.61 56.22
CA HIS A 332 -20.72 12.85 57.19
C HIS A 332 -19.53 13.60 56.61
N LEU A 333 -19.37 13.55 55.29
CA LEU A 333 -18.27 14.18 54.55
C LEU A 333 -18.75 15.41 53.77
N ASN A 334 -19.98 15.88 53.99
CA ASN A 334 -20.58 16.96 53.21
C ASN A 334 -20.14 18.36 53.69
N SER A 335 -18.83 18.60 53.70
CA SER A 335 -18.25 19.91 53.98
C SER A 335 -18.01 20.71 52.71
N GLU A 336 -17.80 22.02 52.84
CA GLU A 336 -17.43 22.88 51.70
C GLU A 336 -16.11 22.44 51.05
N ASN A 337 -15.13 22.00 51.84
CA ASN A 337 -13.86 21.51 51.32
C ASN A 337 -14.03 20.20 50.54
N THR A 338 -14.90 19.29 51.00
CA THR A 338 -15.21 18.06 50.26
C THR A 338 -15.93 18.37 48.95
N LYS A 339 -16.87 19.33 48.95
CA LYS A 339 -17.51 19.81 47.72
C LYS A 339 -16.51 20.40 46.75
N GLN A 340 -15.55 21.20 47.22
CA GLN A 340 -14.47 21.74 46.37
C GLN A 340 -13.61 20.62 45.76
N LYS A 341 -13.18 19.63 46.55
CA LYS A 341 -12.39 18.50 46.03
C LYS A 341 -13.17 17.60 45.08
N ALA A 342 -14.43 17.31 45.39
CA ALA A 342 -15.32 16.60 44.47
C ALA A 342 -15.58 17.41 43.19
N GLY A 343 -15.65 18.74 43.30
CA GLY A 343 -15.78 19.66 42.17
C GLY A 343 -14.58 19.59 41.21
N ILE A 344 -13.36 19.51 41.73
CA ILE A 344 -12.15 19.32 40.91
C ILE A 344 -12.24 18.01 40.11
N VAL A 345 -12.60 16.91 40.79
CA VAL A 345 -12.76 15.60 40.13
C VAL A 345 -13.88 15.60 39.11
N ASN A 346 -15.05 16.13 39.45
CA ASN A 346 -16.18 16.19 38.53
C ASN A 346 -15.86 17.08 37.31
N ALA A 347 -15.18 18.22 37.50
CA ALA A 347 -14.73 19.07 36.39
C ALA A 347 -13.70 18.37 35.50
N ALA A 348 -12.78 17.60 36.09
CA ALA A 348 -11.85 16.76 35.33
C ALA A 348 -12.59 15.68 34.52
N ILE A 349 -13.57 15.01 35.13
CA ILE A 349 -14.44 14.02 34.47
C ILE A 349 -15.25 14.67 33.34
N ASP A 350 -15.83 15.85 33.55
CA ASP A 350 -16.60 16.58 32.53
C ASP A 350 -15.72 16.96 31.33
N LYS A 351 -14.50 17.44 31.58
CA LYS A 351 -13.52 17.71 30.53
C LYS A 351 -13.14 16.44 29.77
N LEU A 352 -12.98 15.32 30.48
CA LEU A 352 -12.72 14.01 29.85
C LEU A 352 -13.92 13.51 29.05
N LEU A 353 -15.15 13.73 29.50
CA LEU A 353 -16.36 13.40 28.75
C LEU A 353 -16.45 14.21 27.46
N GLU A 354 -16.13 15.50 27.50
CA GLU A 354 -16.04 16.34 26.30
C GLU A 354 -14.98 15.80 25.32
N GLN A 355 -13.78 15.49 25.82
CA GLN A 355 -12.71 14.89 25.01
C GLN A 355 -13.09 13.50 24.47
N ALA A 356 -13.80 12.67 25.24
CA ALA A 356 -14.29 11.36 24.80
C ALA A 356 -15.36 11.48 23.71
N ASN A 357 -16.24 12.47 23.78
CA ASN A 357 -17.22 12.76 22.72
C ASN A 357 -16.54 13.25 21.43
N GLN A 358 -15.52 14.10 21.55
CA GLN A 358 -14.70 14.51 20.40
C GLN A 358 -14.00 13.29 19.77
N LEU A 359 -13.40 12.43 20.60
CA LEU A 359 -12.77 11.18 20.18
C LEU A 359 -13.76 10.23 19.49
N HIS A 360 -14.98 10.09 20.02
CA HIS A 360 -16.05 9.32 19.39
C HIS A 360 -16.40 9.89 18.00
N GLY A 361 -16.50 11.21 17.88
CA GLY A 361 -16.69 11.90 16.61
C GLY A 361 -15.55 11.64 15.61
N MET A 362 -14.31 11.67 16.06
CA MET A 362 -13.13 11.36 15.24
C MET A 362 -13.13 9.91 14.75
N ILE A 363 -13.41 8.94 15.64
CA ILE A 363 -13.51 7.52 15.27
C ILE A 363 -14.64 7.29 14.27
N LYS A 364 -15.79 7.95 14.44
CA LYS A 364 -16.90 7.86 13.47
C LYS A 364 -16.51 8.40 12.10
N LYS A 365 -15.83 9.56 12.05
CA LYS A 365 -15.29 10.10 10.80
C LYS A 365 -14.29 9.14 10.16
N GLN A 366 -13.41 8.53 10.96
CA GLN A 366 -12.45 7.55 10.49
C GLN A 366 -13.13 6.32 9.88
N LYS A 367 -14.14 5.74 10.55
CA LYS A 367 -14.93 4.62 10.01
C LYS A 367 -15.61 4.99 8.70
N GLN A 368 -16.21 6.19 8.63
CA GLN A 368 -16.88 6.65 7.42
C GLN A 368 -15.90 6.89 6.25
N LEU A 369 -14.68 7.36 6.53
CA LEU A 369 -13.61 7.46 5.54
C LEU A 369 -13.28 6.06 4.97
N ILE A 370 -13.07 5.07 5.85
CA ILE A 370 -12.78 3.69 5.45
C ILE A 370 -13.91 3.11 4.59
N GLU A 371 -15.17 3.26 5.01
CA GLU A 371 -16.34 2.79 4.26
C GLU A 371 -16.43 3.40 2.87
N ASN A 372 -16.12 4.70 2.74
CA ASN A 372 -16.10 5.39 1.46
C ASN A 372 -14.97 4.88 0.55
N LEU A 373 -13.75 4.71 1.08
CA LEU A 373 -12.60 4.17 0.35
C LEU A 373 -12.87 2.74 -0.13
N VAL A 374 -13.44 1.89 0.75
CA VAL A 374 -13.86 0.53 0.41
C VAL A 374 -14.83 0.54 -0.77
N ARG A 375 -15.86 1.40 -0.70
CA ARG A 375 -16.89 1.49 -1.73
C ARG A 375 -16.32 1.99 -3.06
N GLU A 376 -15.51 3.04 -3.03
CA GLU A 376 -14.94 3.65 -4.23
C GLU A 376 -14.00 2.68 -4.95
N HIS A 377 -13.03 2.10 -4.24
CA HIS A 377 -12.07 1.18 -4.84
C HIS A 377 -12.72 -0.12 -5.31
N SER A 378 -13.65 -0.68 -4.53
CA SER A 378 -14.41 -1.87 -4.95
C SER A 378 -15.26 -1.57 -6.19
N ALA A 379 -15.93 -0.41 -6.27
CA ALA A 379 -16.71 -0.03 -7.44
C ALA A 379 -15.84 0.12 -8.69
N GLY A 380 -14.65 0.72 -8.56
CA GLY A 380 -13.70 0.86 -9.67
C GLY A 380 -13.23 -0.49 -10.22
N ILE A 381 -12.78 -1.39 -9.34
CA ILE A 381 -12.34 -2.73 -9.75
C ILE A 381 -13.51 -3.54 -10.32
N ASN A 382 -14.66 -3.56 -9.63
CA ASN A 382 -15.83 -4.32 -10.08
C ASN A 382 -16.42 -3.81 -11.39
N GLY A 383 -16.39 -2.49 -11.62
CA GLY A 383 -16.79 -1.90 -12.90
C GLY A 383 -15.90 -2.38 -14.05
N PHE A 384 -14.58 -2.44 -13.84
CA PHE A 384 -13.66 -3.04 -14.81
C PHE A 384 -13.99 -4.52 -15.06
N LEU A 385 -14.18 -5.31 -14.00
CA LEU A 385 -14.44 -6.73 -14.12
C LEU A 385 -15.71 -7.02 -14.92
N GLN A 386 -16.77 -6.25 -14.64
CA GLN A 386 -18.03 -6.32 -15.38
C GLN A 386 -17.85 -5.94 -16.86
N ASN A 387 -17.16 -4.83 -17.15
CA ASN A 387 -16.94 -4.35 -18.52
C ASN A 387 -16.05 -5.30 -19.35
N ALA A 388 -15.11 -5.99 -18.69
CA ALA A 388 -14.26 -6.99 -19.30
C ALA A 388 -14.93 -8.38 -19.44
N GLY A 389 -16.16 -8.53 -18.93
CA GLY A 389 -16.96 -9.77 -19.01
C GLY A 389 -16.55 -10.86 -18.01
N TYR A 390 -15.90 -10.50 -16.89
CA TYR A 390 -15.52 -11.46 -15.85
C TYR A 390 -16.67 -11.72 -14.87
N MET A 391 -16.89 -12.99 -14.51
CA MET A 391 -17.94 -13.42 -13.57
C MET A 391 -17.54 -13.30 -12.10
N TYR A 392 -16.61 -12.39 -11.79
CA TYR A 392 -16.05 -12.21 -10.47
C TYR A 392 -16.18 -10.76 -10.03
N ARG A 393 -16.21 -10.57 -8.71
CA ARG A 393 -16.15 -9.27 -8.05
C ARG A 393 -15.18 -9.32 -6.87
N VAL A 394 -14.66 -8.17 -6.49
CA VAL A 394 -13.84 -8.00 -5.28
C VAL A 394 -14.64 -7.35 -4.16
N SER A 395 -14.27 -7.68 -2.94
CA SER A 395 -14.78 -7.09 -1.71
C SER A 395 -13.61 -6.85 -0.74
N LEU A 396 -13.56 -5.68 -0.10
CA LEU A 396 -12.66 -5.44 1.02
C LEU A 396 -13.37 -5.85 2.31
N VAL A 397 -12.86 -6.88 2.97
CA VAL A 397 -13.48 -7.50 4.16
C VAL A 397 -12.60 -7.24 5.39
N ASP A 398 -13.22 -6.82 6.50
CA ASP A 398 -12.54 -6.69 7.80
C ASP A 398 -12.17 -8.08 8.33
N ASP A 399 -10.88 -8.28 8.64
CA ASP A 399 -10.36 -9.53 9.16
C ASP A 399 -10.59 -9.72 10.68
N GLY A 400 -11.34 -8.81 11.32
CA GLY A 400 -11.65 -8.83 12.74
C GLY A 400 -10.56 -8.22 13.62
N THR A 401 -9.41 -7.87 13.04
CA THR A 401 -8.33 -7.13 13.71
C THR A 401 -8.40 -5.63 13.44
N GLY A 402 -9.33 -5.19 12.58
CA GLY A 402 -9.44 -3.81 12.10
C GLY A 402 -8.64 -3.56 10.82
N GLN A 403 -8.07 -4.60 10.22
CA GLN A 403 -7.46 -4.55 8.89
C GLN A 403 -8.44 -5.09 7.85
N TYR A 404 -8.39 -4.50 6.66
CA TYR A 404 -9.22 -4.92 5.53
C TYR A 404 -8.38 -5.71 4.53
N ARG A 405 -8.91 -6.84 4.07
CA ARG A 405 -8.28 -7.68 3.03
C ARG A 405 -9.14 -7.72 1.79
N LEU A 406 -8.49 -7.59 0.63
CA LEU A 406 -9.16 -7.72 -0.67
C LEU A 406 -9.42 -9.20 -0.98
N LYS A 407 -10.70 -9.56 -1.09
CA LYS A 407 -11.19 -10.91 -1.35
C LYS A 407 -11.85 -11.00 -2.72
N LEU A 408 -11.75 -12.16 -3.36
CA LEU A 408 -12.46 -12.49 -4.59
C LEU A 408 -13.76 -13.22 -4.28
N VAL A 409 -14.83 -12.84 -4.96
CA VAL A 409 -16.18 -13.40 -4.79
C VAL A 409 -16.76 -13.68 -6.17
N HIS A 410 -17.46 -14.82 -6.32
CA HIS A 410 -18.18 -15.11 -7.56
C HIS A 410 -19.41 -14.20 -7.68
N SER A 411 -19.74 -13.73 -8.89
CA SER A 411 -20.85 -12.79 -9.09
C SER A 411 -22.23 -13.43 -8.85
N GLU A 412 -22.36 -14.75 -9.07
CA GLU A 412 -23.64 -15.47 -8.99
C GLU A 412 -23.83 -16.29 -7.70
N VAL A 413 -22.76 -16.52 -6.92
CA VAL A 413 -22.80 -17.38 -5.73
C VAL A 413 -22.28 -16.60 -4.54
N ASN A 414 -22.99 -16.71 -3.41
CA ASN A 414 -22.51 -16.16 -2.14
C ASN A 414 -21.39 -17.05 -1.58
N GLY A 415 -20.15 -16.57 -1.68
CA GLY A 415 -18.98 -17.24 -1.11
C GLY A 415 -17.67 -16.61 -1.57
N GLU A 416 -16.69 -16.58 -0.68
CA GLU A 416 -15.31 -16.17 -1.00
C GLU A 416 -14.60 -17.28 -1.76
N ILE A 417 -13.76 -16.92 -2.73
CA ILE A 417 -12.87 -17.85 -3.41
C ILE A 417 -11.56 -17.91 -2.63
N GLU A 418 -11.37 -18.97 -1.84
CA GLU A 418 -10.18 -19.14 -0.99
C GLU A 418 -8.88 -19.23 -1.80
N ASN A 419 -8.90 -19.87 -2.98
CA ASN A 419 -7.71 -20.00 -3.83
C ASN A 419 -7.92 -19.41 -5.22
N ALA A 420 -7.89 -18.08 -5.32
CA ALA A 420 -8.05 -17.37 -6.59
C ALA A 420 -7.10 -17.87 -7.70
N LYS A 421 -5.87 -18.27 -7.35
CA LYS A 421 -4.87 -18.76 -8.32
C LYS A 421 -5.28 -20.08 -9.00
N ALA A 422 -6.02 -20.94 -8.30
CA ALA A 422 -6.47 -22.22 -8.83
C ALA A 422 -7.73 -22.12 -9.70
N HIS A 423 -8.51 -21.04 -9.53
CA HIS A 423 -9.80 -20.86 -10.20
C HIS A 423 -9.75 -19.91 -11.40
N LEU A 424 -8.83 -18.94 -11.40
CA LEU A 424 -8.68 -17.99 -12.50
C LEU A 424 -7.79 -18.56 -13.62
N SER A 425 -8.21 -18.37 -14.86
CA SER A 425 -7.38 -18.63 -16.04
C SER A 425 -6.14 -17.74 -16.08
N TYR A 426 -5.15 -18.10 -16.91
CA TYR A 426 -3.93 -17.30 -17.08
C TYR A 426 -4.24 -15.84 -17.47
N GLY A 427 -5.16 -15.64 -18.42
CA GLY A 427 -5.61 -14.30 -18.82
C GLY A 427 -6.28 -13.56 -17.66
N GLU A 428 -7.25 -14.16 -16.99
CA GLU A 428 -7.91 -13.51 -15.84
C GLU A 428 -6.90 -13.09 -14.77
N ARG A 429 -5.97 -13.99 -14.42
CA ARG A 429 -4.92 -13.68 -13.45
C ARG A 429 -4.09 -12.46 -13.86
N ASN A 430 -3.64 -12.40 -15.11
CA ASN A 430 -2.83 -11.27 -15.59
C ASN A 430 -3.64 -9.97 -15.62
N ALA A 431 -4.90 -10.02 -16.04
CA ALA A 431 -5.78 -8.85 -16.08
C ALA A 431 -6.04 -8.28 -14.68
N PHE A 432 -6.37 -9.16 -13.72
CA PHE A 432 -6.53 -8.79 -12.32
C PHE A 432 -5.24 -8.21 -11.75
N ALA A 433 -4.10 -8.89 -11.94
CA ALA A 433 -2.81 -8.44 -11.44
C ALA A 433 -2.41 -7.07 -11.99
N LEU A 434 -2.69 -6.80 -13.26
CA LEU A 434 -2.38 -5.51 -13.90
C LEU A 434 -3.23 -4.37 -13.34
N VAL A 435 -4.52 -4.61 -13.06
CA VAL A 435 -5.38 -3.61 -12.40
C VAL A 435 -4.97 -3.39 -10.95
N LEU A 436 -4.60 -4.44 -10.22
CA LEU A 436 -4.10 -4.31 -8.85
C LEU A 436 -2.74 -3.59 -8.80
N PHE A 437 -1.86 -3.88 -9.76
CA PHE A 437 -0.60 -3.17 -9.97
C PHE A 437 -0.83 -1.67 -10.20
N MET A 438 -1.87 -1.30 -10.96
CA MET A 438 -2.22 0.11 -11.14
C MET A 438 -2.52 0.80 -9.79
N TYR A 439 -3.31 0.18 -8.92
CA TYR A 439 -3.64 0.77 -7.61
C TYR A 439 -2.41 0.87 -6.69
N ASP A 440 -1.56 -0.15 -6.70
CA ASP A 440 -0.27 -0.16 -6.00
C ASP A 440 0.63 1.00 -6.49
N VAL A 441 0.76 1.17 -7.80
CA VAL A 441 1.49 2.30 -8.42
C VAL A 441 0.88 3.65 -8.09
N LEU A 442 -0.44 3.77 -8.03
CA LEU A 442 -1.12 5.01 -7.65
C LEU A 442 -0.82 5.40 -6.21
N LYS A 443 -0.69 4.40 -5.33
CA LYS A 443 -0.32 4.58 -3.93
C LYS A 443 1.14 4.98 -3.77
N GLU A 444 2.06 4.25 -4.38
CA GLU A 444 3.49 4.51 -4.24
C GLU A 444 3.97 5.74 -5.02
N ASN A 445 3.27 6.08 -6.12
CA ASN A 445 3.58 7.22 -6.97
C ASN A 445 5.05 7.25 -7.46
N PRO A 446 5.52 6.20 -8.17
CA PRO A 446 6.90 6.15 -8.67
C PRO A 446 7.13 7.14 -9.83
N ASP A 447 8.39 7.50 -10.05
CA ASP A 447 8.82 8.39 -11.14
C ASP A 447 8.64 7.74 -12.53
N LEU A 448 8.78 6.41 -12.62
CA LEU A 448 8.58 5.63 -13.83
C LEU A 448 7.80 4.33 -13.55
N VAL A 449 6.81 4.06 -14.41
CA VAL A 449 6.10 2.78 -14.46
C VAL A 449 6.49 2.06 -15.74
N VAL A 450 6.90 0.80 -15.66
CA VAL A 450 7.23 -0.02 -16.84
C VAL A 450 6.24 -1.17 -16.97
N LEU A 451 5.61 -1.27 -18.15
CA LEU A 451 4.71 -2.33 -18.53
C LEU A 451 5.32 -3.07 -19.73
N ASP A 452 5.92 -4.25 -19.49
CA ASP A 452 6.55 -5.06 -20.54
C ASP A 452 5.55 -6.06 -21.12
N ASP A 453 5.09 -5.80 -22.34
CA ASP A 453 4.08 -6.55 -23.09
C ASP A 453 2.83 -6.93 -22.27
N PRO A 454 2.21 -5.97 -21.56
CA PRO A 454 1.24 -6.25 -20.51
C PRO A 454 -0.09 -6.82 -21.04
N ILE A 455 -0.34 -6.74 -22.35
CA ILE A 455 -1.67 -6.99 -22.94
C ILE A 455 -1.70 -8.06 -24.03
N SER A 456 -0.56 -8.65 -24.39
CA SER A 456 -0.48 -9.55 -25.55
C SER A 456 -1.25 -10.86 -25.39
N SER A 457 -1.48 -11.30 -24.15
CA SER A 457 -2.20 -12.53 -23.84
C SER A 457 -3.73 -12.40 -23.85
N PHE A 458 -4.30 -11.26 -24.28
CA PHE A 458 -5.73 -10.96 -24.18
C PHE A 458 -6.45 -10.90 -25.52
N ASP A 459 -7.73 -11.29 -25.51
CA ASP A 459 -8.65 -11.05 -26.61
C ASP A 459 -8.91 -9.53 -26.80
N LYS A 460 -9.31 -9.12 -28.01
CA LYS A 460 -9.49 -7.70 -28.39
C LYS A 460 -10.34 -6.89 -27.39
N ASN A 461 -11.49 -7.43 -26.98
CA ASN A 461 -12.39 -6.73 -26.04
C ASN A 461 -11.73 -6.50 -24.66
N LYS A 462 -10.92 -7.47 -24.19
CA LYS A 462 -10.22 -7.39 -22.90
C LYS A 462 -9.04 -6.40 -22.98
N LYS A 463 -8.31 -6.36 -24.11
CA LYS A 463 -7.25 -5.37 -24.35
C LYS A 463 -7.77 -3.95 -24.20
N TYR A 464 -8.89 -3.62 -24.85
CA TYR A 464 -9.51 -2.30 -24.73
C TYR A 464 -9.93 -1.98 -23.29
N ALA A 465 -10.61 -2.91 -22.61
CA ALA A 465 -11.04 -2.71 -21.23
C ALA A 465 -9.86 -2.44 -20.27
N ILE A 466 -8.73 -3.11 -20.49
CA ILE A 466 -7.50 -2.91 -19.73
C ILE A 466 -6.88 -1.54 -20.02
N ILE A 467 -6.71 -1.17 -21.29
CA ILE A 467 -6.16 0.14 -21.68
C ILE A 467 -7.06 1.27 -21.16
N ASP A 468 -8.37 1.11 -21.23
CA ASP A 468 -9.33 2.03 -20.62
C ASP A 468 -9.15 2.12 -19.11
N MET A 469 -9.09 0.99 -18.40
CA MET A 469 -8.89 0.99 -16.95
C MET A 469 -7.58 1.70 -16.56
N LEU A 470 -6.49 1.44 -17.29
CA LEU A 470 -5.18 2.02 -16.99
C LEU A 470 -5.06 3.50 -17.36
N PHE A 471 -5.72 3.97 -18.42
CA PHE A 471 -5.46 5.29 -19.00
C PHE A 471 -6.70 6.19 -19.22
N ARG A 472 -7.88 5.82 -18.71
CA ARG A 472 -9.10 6.66 -18.76
C ARG A 472 -8.91 8.03 -18.12
N LYS A 473 -9.77 8.98 -18.50
CA LYS A 473 -9.94 10.27 -17.82
C LYS A 473 -10.45 10.09 -16.39
N GLY A 474 -10.03 10.99 -15.51
CA GLY A 474 -10.44 11.03 -14.11
C GLY A 474 -9.28 10.72 -13.17
N THR A 475 -9.61 10.62 -11.88
CA THR A 475 -8.69 10.19 -10.82
C THR A 475 -8.59 8.66 -10.80
N GLY A 476 -7.48 8.13 -10.29
CA GLY A 476 -7.31 6.68 -10.12
C GLY A 476 -6.92 5.91 -11.40
N SER A 477 -6.15 6.54 -12.30
CA SER A 477 -5.55 5.91 -13.48
C SER A 477 -4.11 6.38 -13.70
N LEU A 478 -3.35 5.69 -14.56
CA LEU A 478 -1.96 6.03 -14.91
C LEU A 478 -1.87 7.16 -15.95
N ARG A 479 -2.98 7.80 -16.31
CA ARG A 479 -3.07 8.78 -17.41
C ARG A 479 -2.08 9.94 -17.33
N GLU A 480 -1.80 10.43 -16.12
CA GLU A 480 -0.86 11.56 -15.90
C GLU A 480 0.50 11.10 -15.33
N LYS A 481 0.77 9.79 -15.33
CA LYS A 481 2.05 9.22 -14.87
C LYS A 481 3.02 9.09 -16.04
N THR A 482 4.31 9.01 -15.75
CA THR A 482 5.32 8.59 -16.73
C THR A 482 5.27 7.07 -16.85
N VAL A 483 4.71 6.56 -17.94
CA VAL A 483 4.59 5.11 -18.18
C VAL A 483 5.36 4.73 -19.43
N LEU A 484 6.19 3.70 -19.36
CA LEU A 484 6.82 3.03 -20.50
C LEU A 484 6.05 1.73 -20.77
N LEU A 485 5.22 1.74 -21.81
CA LEU A 485 4.48 0.57 -22.27
C LEU A 485 5.15 0.03 -23.52
N LEU A 486 5.75 -1.15 -23.41
CA LEU A 486 6.39 -1.86 -24.51
C LEU A 486 5.42 -2.92 -25.01
N THR A 487 5.13 -2.96 -26.30
CA THR A 487 4.19 -3.95 -26.85
C THR A 487 4.50 -4.31 -28.29
N HIS A 488 4.03 -5.47 -28.73
CA HIS A 488 3.99 -5.86 -30.14
C HIS A 488 2.58 -5.79 -30.74
N ASP A 489 1.59 -5.28 -30.00
CA ASP A 489 0.25 -5.04 -30.50
C ASP A 489 0.12 -3.62 -31.08
N LEU A 490 -0.40 -3.51 -32.30
CA LEU A 490 -0.70 -2.20 -32.91
C LEU A 490 -2.02 -1.60 -32.42
N GLU A 491 -2.92 -2.43 -31.87
CA GLU A 491 -4.27 -2.03 -31.43
C GLU A 491 -4.28 -0.83 -30.46
N PRO A 492 -3.43 -0.76 -29.40
CA PRO A 492 -3.40 0.40 -28.52
C PRO A 492 -3.01 1.70 -29.23
N ILE A 493 -2.16 1.62 -30.26
CA ILE A 493 -1.80 2.78 -31.08
C ILE A 493 -3.02 3.22 -31.88
N VAL A 494 -3.70 2.29 -32.55
CA VAL A 494 -4.90 2.59 -33.36
C VAL A 494 -5.98 3.23 -32.46
N ASP A 495 -6.26 2.64 -31.31
CA ASP A 495 -7.26 3.13 -30.36
C ASP A 495 -6.92 4.53 -29.85
N MET A 496 -5.70 4.74 -29.34
CA MET A 496 -5.34 5.97 -28.64
C MET A 496 -4.90 7.11 -29.58
N VAL A 497 -4.38 6.80 -30.78
CA VAL A 497 -3.88 7.79 -31.75
C VAL A 497 -4.92 8.11 -32.82
N VAL A 498 -5.77 7.16 -33.22
CA VAL A 498 -6.71 7.33 -34.35
C VAL A 498 -8.16 7.49 -33.89
N HIS A 499 -8.68 6.60 -33.04
CA HIS A 499 -10.13 6.49 -32.80
C HIS A 499 -10.65 7.20 -31.55
N HIS A 500 -9.92 7.16 -30.43
CA HIS A 500 -10.40 7.56 -29.11
C HIS A 500 -9.59 8.71 -28.51
N SER A 501 -9.20 9.67 -29.34
CA SER A 501 -8.48 10.89 -28.89
C SER A 501 -9.30 11.76 -27.93
N ASP A 502 -10.61 11.58 -27.90
CA ASP A 502 -11.53 12.20 -26.95
C ASP A 502 -11.49 11.50 -25.57
N ARG A 503 -11.13 10.22 -25.50
CA ARG A 503 -11.09 9.42 -24.27
C ARG A 503 -9.70 9.36 -23.65
N PHE A 504 -8.66 9.25 -24.47
CA PHE A 504 -7.28 9.11 -24.02
C PHE A 504 -6.48 10.40 -24.19
N LYS A 505 -5.49 10.62 -23.31
CA LYS A 505 -4.44 11.62 -23.57
C LYS A 505 -3.56 11.07 -24.69
N LYS A 506 -3.22 11.89 -25.68
CA LYS A 506 -2.38 11.46 -26.81
C LYS A 506 -1.06 10.87 -26.27
N PRO A 507 -0.74 9.59 -26.54
CA PRO A 507 0.51 8.99 -26.08
C PRO A 507 1.68 9.49 -26.93
N PHE A 508 2.89 9.35 -26.40
CA PHE A 508 4.11 9.39 -27.21
C PHE A 508 4.33 7.99 -27.79
N ALA A 509 3.80 7.77 -28.99
CA ALA A 509 3.88 6.50 -29.69
C ALA A 509 5.10 6.45 -30.60
N THR A 510 5.90 5.39 -30.52
CA THR A 510 7.07 5.18 -31.38
C THR A 510 7.18 3.74 -31.84
N PHE A 511 7.79 3.54 -33.00
CA PHE A 511 8.23 2.26 -33.51
C PHE A 511 9.69 2.02 -33.12
N LEU A 512 9.98 0.89 -32.50
CA LEU A 512 11.35 0.47 -32.19
C LEU A 512 11.84 -0.55 -33.22
N GLN A 513 13.02 -0.27 -33.76
CA GLN A 513 13.73 -1.16 -34.68
C GLN A 513 15.08 -1.55 -34.08
N ASN A 514 15.45 -2.82 -34.23
CA ASN A 514 16.79 -3.29 -33.91
C ASN A 514 17.38 -4.01 -35.12
N SER A 515 18.41 -3.42 -35.71
CA SER A 515 19.14 -3.96 -36.84
C SER A 515 20.53 -4.35 -36.37
N ASN A 516 20.79 -5.65 -36.20
CA ASN A 516 22.10 -6.18 -35.76
C ASN A 516 22.66 -5.57 -34.47
N GLY A 517 21.78 -5.36 -33.49
CA GLY A 517 22.14 -4.78 -32.20
C GLY A 517 22.06 -3.25 -32.18
N MET A 518 21.85 -2.60 -33.31
CA MET A 518 21.64 -1.15 -33.39
C MET A 518 20.17 -0.82 -33.17
N LEU A 519 19.83 -0.32 -31.98
CA LEU A 519 18.47 0.06 -31.62
C LEU A 519 18.19 1.51 -32.06
N SER A 520 17.13 1.70 -32.83
CA SER A 520 16.61 3.00 -33.24
C SER A 520 15.12 3.14 -32.95
N GLU A 521 14.67 4.38 -32.89
CA GLU A 521 13.30 4.75 -32.56
C GLU A 521 12.75 5.78 -33.56
N LYS A 522 11.51 5.58 -34.02
CA LYS A 522 10.81 6.48 -34.94
C LYS A 522 9.43 6.82 -34.39
N GLU A 523 9.09 8.11 -34.27
CA GLU A 523 7.76 8.52 -33.79
C GLU A 523 6.65 8.10 -34.76
N ILE A 524 5.50 7.67 -34.21
CA ILE A 524 4.31 7.28 -34.95
C ILE A 524 3.28 8.40 -34.81
N MET A 525 2.98 9.06 -35.92
CA MET A 525 1.96 10.09 -36.01
C MET A 525 0.62 9.49 -36.47
N ARG A 526 -0.48 10.23 -36.26
CA ARG A 526 -1.81 9.83 -36.76
C ARG A 526 -1.81 9.63 -38.28
N SER A 527 -1.01 10.39 -39.02
CA SER A 527 -0.85 10.26 -40.46
C SER A 527 -0.23 8.93 -40.87
N ASP A 528 0.52 8.29 -39.99
CA ASP A 528 1.31 7.09 -40.30
C ASP A 528 0.48 5.81 -40.14
N VAL A 529 -0.60 5.88 -39.35
CA VAL A 529 -1.57 4.79 -39.19
C VAL A 529 -2.61 4.89 -40.30
N LYS A 530 -2.48 4.02 -41.31
CA LYS A 530 -3.27 4.06 -42.55
C LYS A 530 -4.03 2.76 -42.72
N THR A 531 -5.12 2.82 -43.48
CA THR A 531 -5.77 1.59 -43.93
C THR A 531 -4.86 0.89 -44.95
N PHE A 532 -4.98 -0.43 -45.09
CA PHE A 532 -4.26 -1.19 -46.11
C PHE A 532 -4.39 -0.57 -47.52
N ILE A 533 -5.61 -0.18 -47.91
CA ILE A 533 -5.86 0.50 -49.20
C ILE A 533 -5.15 1.86 -49.29
N GLY A 534 -5.06 2.59 -48.17
CA GLY A 534 -4.29 3.84 -48.10
C GLY A 534 -2.80 3.62 -48.33
N ILE A 535 -2.22 2.58 -47.73
CA ILE A 535 -0.82 2.19 -47.92
C ILE A 535 -0.55 1.81 -49.38
N VAL A 536 -1.42 1.02 -50.00
CA VAL A 536 -1.30 0.69 -51.43
C VAL A 536 -1.27 1.95 -52.29
N LYS A 537 -2.23 2.86 -52.10
CA LYS A 537 -2.30 4.11 -52.87
C LYS A 537 -1.03 4.94 -52.75
N GLU A 538 -0.50 5.06 -51.53
CA GLU A 538 0.76 5.75 -51.27
C GLU A 538 1.94 5.08 -51.98
N ASN A 539 2.08 3.76 -51.86
CA ASN A 539 3.22 3.04 -52.45
C ASN A 539 3.16 2.97 -53.98
N LEU A 540 1.96 3.02 -54.58
CA LEU A 540 1.78 3.16 -56.03
C LEU A 540 2.21 4.55 -56.53
N ALA A 541 1.91 5.61 -55.75
CA ALA A 541 2.30 6.98 -56.06
C ALA A 541 3.78 7.26 -55.79
N ALA A 542 4.40 6.51 -54.88
CA ALA A 542 5.79 6.70 -54.49
C ALA A 542 6.78 6.35 -55.62
N GLU A 543 7.99 6.90 -55.54
CA GLU A 543 9.10 6.47 -56.37
C GLU A 543 9.59 5.11 -55.85
N SER A 544 9.15 4.05 -56.53
CA SER A 544 9.51 2.65 -56.28
C SER A 544 9.56 1.93 -57.62
N HIS A 545 10.30 0.82 -57.67
CA HIS A 545 10.38 0.00 -58.87
C HIS A 545 9.00 -0.52 -59.29
N GLN A 546 8.77 -0.64 -60.60
CA GLN A 546 7.48 -1.09 -61.15
C GLN A 546 7.05 -2.45 -60.56
N LEU A 547 7.99 -3.38 -60.34
CA LEU A 547 7.70 -4.68 -59.71
C LEU A 547 7.13 -4.55 -58.28
N ASN A 548 7.66 -3.66 -57.45
CA ASN A 548 7.11 -3.42 -56.11
C ASN A 548 5.69 -2.86 -56.20
N LYS A 549 5.44 -1.95 -57.15
CA LYS A 549 4.08 -1.41 -57.42
C LYS A 549 3.10 -2.51 -57.85
N LEU A 550 3.55 -3.43 -58.71
CA LEU A 550 2.74 -4.57 -59.14
C LEU A 550 2.39 -5.50 -57.98
N ILE A 551 3.33 -5.76 -57.06
CA ILE A 551 3.07 -6.56 -55.86
C ILE A 551 1.96 -5.92 -55.01
N TYR A 552 2.05 -4.60 -54.73
CA TYR A 552 1.01 -3.89 -53.98
C TYR A 552 -0.34 -3.89 -54.72
N LEU A 553 -0.33 -3.71 -56.03
CA LEU A 553 -1.53 -3.68 -56.87
C LEU A 553 -2.24 -5.04 -56.89
N ARG A 554 -1.50 -6.13 -57.16
CA ARG A 554 -2.05 -7.49 -57.11
C ARG A 554 -2.64 -7.81 -55.75
N ARG A 555 -1.97 -7.40 -54.67
CA ARG A 555 -2.43 -7.65 -53.31
C ARG A 555 -3.71 -6.88 -52.97
N ARG A 556 -3.83 -5.63 -53.44
CA ARG A 556 -5.07 -4.86 -53.34
C ARG A 556 -6.23 -5.59 -54.00
N ASP A 557 -6.02 -6.03 -55.22
CA ASP A 557 -7.05 -6.72 -56.02
C ASP A 557 -7.46 -8.04 -55.33
N GLU A 558 -6.49 -8.78 -54.77
CA GLU A 558 -6.73 -9.98 -53.97
C GLU A 558 -7.63 -9.71 -52.74
N VAL A 559 -7.32 -8.67 -51.96
CA VAL A 559 -8.09 -8.30 -50.76
C VAL A 559 -9.50 -7.78 -51.11
N MET A 560 -9.64 -7.11 -52.26
CA MET A 560 -10.93 -6.64 -52.76
C MET A 560 -11.76 -7.75 -53.44
N GLY A 561 -11.19 -8.94 -53.63
CA GLY A 561 -11.84 -10.03 -54.37
C GLY A 561 -11.90 -9.80 -55.89
N GLU A 562 -11.12 -8.85 -56.40
CA GLU A 562 -11.07 -8.48 -57.83
C GLU A 562 -10.09 -9.41 -58.55
N LYS A 563 -10.58 -10.42 -59.27
CA LYS A 563 -9.76 -11.36 -60.05
C LYS A 563 -9.84 -11.14 -61.57
N GLY A 564 -10.09 -9.89 -61.98
CA GLY A 564 -10.22 -9.47 -63.38
C GLY A 564 -8.90 -9.42 -64.15
N LEU A 565 -8.90 -8.82 -65.34
CA LEU A 565 -7.75 -8.81 -66.25
C LEU A 565 -6.48 -8.23 -65.64
N VAL A 566 -6.58 -7.15 -64.86
CA VAL A 566 -5.46 -6.55 -64.11
C VAL A 566 -4.82 -7.57 -63.18
N PHE A 567 -5.59 -8.17 -62.28
CA PHE A 567 -5.11 -9.19 -61.36
C PHE A 567 -4.43 -10.35 -62.09
N GLN A 568 -5.08 -10.89 -63.13
CA GLN A 568 -4.55 -12.00 -63.92
C GLN A 568 -3.22 -11.60 -64.57
N LEU A 569 -3.16 -10.46 -65.25
CA LEU A 569 -1.98 -10.03 -65.97
C LEU A 569 -0.78 -9.82 -65.04
N ILE A 570 -1.00 -9.16 -63.90
CA ILE A 570 0.06 -8.98 -62.89
C ILE A 570 0.50 -10.33 -62.34
N SER A 571 -0.44 -11.22 -62.02
CA SER A 571 -0.13 -12.56 -61.53
C SER A 571 0.72 -13.37 -62.52
N ASN A 572 0.45 -13.25 -63.82
CA ASN A 572 1.24 -13.92 -64.86
C ASN A 572 2.69 -13.41 -64.93
N VAL A 573 2.92 -12.08 -64.82
CA VAL A 573 4.28 -11.52 -64.73
C VAL A 573 4.99 -12.06 -63.50
N LEU A 574 4.36 -11.99 -62.32
CA LEU A 574 4.99 -12.38 -61.06
C LEU A 574 5.28 -13.90 -60.97
N HIS A 575 4.53 -14.73 -61.70
CA HIS A 575 4.78 -16.17 -61.86
C HIS A 575 5.58 -16.52 -63.12
N LYS A 576 6.25 -15.55 -63.75
CA LYS A 576 7.19 -15.72 -64.88
C LYS A 576 6.59 -16.45 -66.10
N ARG A 577 5.29 -16.30 -66.36
CA ARG A 577 4.62 -17.04 -67.45
C ARG A 577 4.91 -16.43 -68.81
N GLN A 578 5.44 -17.23 -69.73
CA GLN A 578 5.72 -16.79 -71.11
C GLN A 578 4.43 -16.47 -71.88
N ALA A 579 3.40 -17.32 -71.74
CA ALA A 579 2.06 -17.07 -72.24
C ALA A 579 1.15 -16.61 -71.08
N PRO A 580 0.62 -15.37 -71.09
CA PRO A 580 -0.33 -14.91 -70.08
C PRO A 580 -1.61 -15.75 -70.11
N GLN A 581 -2.06 -16.20 -68.94
CA GLN A 581 -3.23 -17.07 -68.78
C GLN A 581 -4.29 -16.44 -67.87
N VAL A 582 -5.56 -16.71 -68.17
CA VAL A 582 -6.69 -16.45 -67.27
C VAL A 582 -6.96 -17.70 -66.46
N ILE A 583 -6.97 -17.57 -65.13
CA ILE A 583 -7.35 -18.63 -64.19
C ILE A 583 -8.71 -18.30 -63.59
N GLU A 584 -9.72 -19.10 -63.90
CA GLU A 584 -11.08 -19.02 -63.39
C GLU A 584 -11.46 -20.36 -62.74
N GLY A 585 -11.40 -20.42 -61.40
CA GLY A 585 -11.60 -21.67 -60.67
C GLY A 585 -10.55 -22.73 -61.05
N GLU A 586 -11.01 -23.89 -61.52
CA GLU A 586 -10.14 -24.97 -62.01
C GLU A 586 -9.78 -24.82 -63.51
N SER A 587 -10.40 -23.85 -64.22
CA SER A 587 -10.15 -23.65 -65.64
C SER A 587 -8.99 -22.68 -65.87
N THR A 588 -8.09 -23.04 -66.78
CA THR A 588 -6.96 -22.22 -67.22
C THR A 588 -6.98 -22.13 -68.74
N ARG A 589 -6.91 -20.91 -69.27
CA ARG A 589 -6.79 -20.66 -70.72
C ARG A 589 -5.82 -19.51 -70.99
N ASP A 590 -5.30 -19.44 -72.20
CA ASP A 590 -4.49 -18.28 -72.61
C ASP A 590 -5.37 -17.02 -72.74
N MET A 591 -4.77 -15.87 -72.43
CA MET A 591 -5.37 -14.56 -72.68
C MET A 591 -5.44 -14.31 -74.19
N THR A 592 -6.57 -13.78 -74.64
CA THR A 592 -6.70 -13.29 -76.02
C THR A 592 -5.88 -12.00 -76.20
N ALA A 593 -5.55 -11.65 -77.45
CA ALA A 593 -4.83 -10.40 -77.74
C ALA A 593 -5.57 -9.15 -77.23
N GLN A 594 -6.92 -9.17 -77.27
CA GLN A 594 -7.75 -8.08 -76.77
C GLN A 594 -7.65 -7.98 -75.24
N GLU A 595 -7.77 -9.10 -74.52
CA GLU A 595 -7.65 -9.14 -73.06
C GLU A 595 -6.26 -8.70 -72.57
N LEU A 596 -5.21 -9.10 -73.30
CA LEU A 596 -3.84 -8.66 -73.01
C LEU A 596 -3.71 -7.14 -73.19
N GLN A 597 -4.28 -6.59 -74.26
CA GLN A 597 -4.25 -5.14 -74.53
C GLN A 597 -5.05 -4.36 -73.48
N ASP A 598 -6.26 -4.83 -73.16
CA ASP A 598 -7.15 -4.17 -72.19
C ASP A 598 -6.55 -4.21 -70.78
N GLY A 599 -6.09 -5.38 -70.34
CA GLY A 599 -5.39 -5.52 -69.06
C GLY A 599 -4.12 -4.67 -68.99
N SER A 600 -3.34 -4.59 -70.06
CA SER A 600 -2.13 -3.75 -70.10
C SER A 600 -2.47 -2.27 -70.01
N ASN A 601 -3.53 -1.82 -70.69
CA ASN A 601 -4.01 -0.43 -70.62
C ASN A 601 -4.49 -0.07 -69.20
N GLU A 602 -5.22 -0.98 -68.55
CA GLU A 602 -5.70 -0.77 -67.18
C GLU A 602 -4.54 -0.72 -66.16
N VAL A 603 -3.55 -1.61 -66.28
CA VAL A 603 -2.34 -1.55 -65.43
C VAL A 603 -1.57 -0.26 -65.70
N ALA A 604 -1.38 0.12 -66.98
CA ALA A 604 -0.64 1.32 -67.37
C ALA A 604 -1.30 2.62 -66.89
N ALA A 605 -2.63 2.62 -66.69
CA ALA A 605 -3.35 3.75 -66.10
C ALA A 605 -2.99 3.99 -64.63
N VAL A 606 -2.50 2.97 -63.93
CA VAL A 606 -2.09 3.04 -62.51
C VAL A 606 -0.56 3.08 -62.37
N ILE A 607 0.15 2.31 -63.20
CA ILE A 607 1.61 2.17 -63.22
C ILE A 607 2.11 2.59 -64.60
N ALA A 608 2.49 3.86 -64.73
CA ALA A 608 2.95 4.41 -66.00
C ALA A 608 4.14 3.61 -66.57
N GLY A 609 4.10 3.35 -67.88
CA GLY A 609 5.15 2.62 -68.60
C GLY A 609 5.15 1.10 -68.33
N PHE A 610 4.03 0.53 -67.88
CA PHE A 610 3.88 -0.92 -67.78
C PHE A 610 3.98 -1.58 -69.17
N ASP A 611 4.88 -2.55 -69.29
CA ASP A 611 5.00 -3.44 -70.45
C ASP A 611 5.25 -4.87 -69.95
N TYR A 612 4.38 -5.79 -70.36
CA TYR A 612 4.42 -7.18 -69.90
C TYR A 612 5.73 -7.88 -70.28
N GLN A 613 6.19 -7.72 -71.52
CA GLN A 613 7.35 -8.45 -72.04
C GLN A 613 8.65 -7.90 -71.44
N VAL A 614 8.74 -6.58 -71.27
CA VAL A 614 9.88 -5.96 -70.59
C VAL A 614 10.00 -6.47 -69.16
N LEU A 615 8.91 -6.41 -68.39
CA LEU A 615 8.92 -6.86 -67.00
C LEU A 615 9.13 -8.37 -66.87
N LEU A 616 8.59 -9.17 -67.80
CA LEU A 616 8.85 -10.61 -67.87
C LEU A 616 10.35 -10.88 -68.09
N GLY A 617 11.00 -10.14 -68.98
CA GLY A 617 12.45 -10.21 -69.20
C GLY A 617 13.25 -9.90 -67.93
N GLN A 618 12.81 -8.89 -67.15
CA GLN A 618 13.46 -8.54 -65.89
C GLN A 618 13.29 -9.64 -64.82
N VAL A 619 12.07 -10.13 -64.57
CA VAL A 619 11.83 -11.14 -63.50
C VAL A 619 12.40 -12.52 -63.81
N THR A 620 12.76 -12.77 -65.07
CA THR A 620 13.46 -14.00 -65.50
C THR A 620 14.98 -13.84 -65.53
N ASN A 621 15.49 -12.62 -65.35
CA ASN A 621 16.92 -12.33 -65.25
C ASN A 621 17.35 -12.27 -63.77
N ASP A 622 17.99 -13.34 -63.29
CA ASP A 622 18.45 -13.43 -61.91
C ASP A 622 19.40 -12.29 -61.53
N GLN A 623 20.30 -11.86 -62.43
CA GLN A 623 21.26 -10.79 -62.15
C GLN A 623 20.56 -9.44 -61.91
N GLU A 624 19.60 -9.09 -62.76
CA GLU A 624 18.81 -7.86 -62.61
C GLU A 624 17.97 -7.89 -61.33
N MET A 625 17.37 -9.03 -61.00
CA MET A 625 16.57 -9.19 -59.78
C MET A 625 17.43 -9.12 -58.51
N ILE A 626 18.66 -9.67 -58.53
CA ILE A 626 19.63 -9.57 -57.44
C ILE A 626 20.05 -8.10 -57.24
N GLU A 627 20.30 -7.36 -58.31
CA GLU A 627 20.64 -5.94 -58.25
C GLU A 627 19.47 -5.10 -57.70
N LEU A 628 18.24 -5.40 -58.13
CA LEU A 628 17.04 -4.77 -57.60
C LEU A 628 16.84 -5.08 -56.11
N TYR A 629 17.08 -6.32 -55.69
CA TYR A 629 17.03 -6.71 -54.28
C TYR A 629 18.07 -5.95 -53.44
N LYS A 630 19.31 -5.84 -53.93
CA LYS A 630 20.40 -5.14 -53.22
C LYS A 630 20.21 -3.62 -53.15
N SER A 631 19.59 -3.03 -54.16
CA SER A 631 19.34 -1.58 -54.20
C SER A 631 18.16 -1.13 -53.33
N THR A 632 17.34 -2.07 -52.86
CA THR A 632 16.13 -1.78 -52.06
C THR A 632 16.46 -1.69 -50.57
N ALA A 633 16.05 -0.60 -49.92
CA ALA A 633 16.23 -0.37 -48.48
C ALA A 633 15.07 -0.88 -47.59
N SER A 634 13.92 -1.19 -48.18
CA SER A 634 12.75 -1.72 -47.47
C SER A 634 12.87 -3.23 -47.29
N ASN A 635 12.86 -3.71 -46.05
CA ASN A 635 12.90 -5.14 -45.75
C ASN A 635 11.66 -5.85 -46.29
N TYR A 636 10.53 -5.17 -46.30
CA TYR A 636 9.29 -5.70 -46.84
C TYR A 636 9.36 -5.89 -48.37
N GLU A 637 9.92 -4.93 -49.08
CA GLU A 637 10.12 -5.04 -50.53
C GLU A 637 11.19 -6.10 -50.86
N LYS A 638 12.30 -6.13 -50.09
CA LYS A 638 13.29 -7.22 -50.17
C LYS A 638 12.64 -8.59 -50.03
N LEU A 639 11.78 -8.79 -49.03
CA LEU A 639 11.09 -10.05 -48.81
C LEU A 639 10.27 -10.48 -50.05
N HIS A 640 9.56 -9.55 -50.70
CA HIS A 640 8.80 -9.87 -51.91
C HIS A 640 9.68 -10.14 -53.12
N LEU A 641 10.76 -9.38 -53.30
CA LEU A 641 11.73 -9.63 -54.35
C LEU A 641 12.40 -11.00 -54.17
N TYR A 642 12.74 -11.36 -52.92
CA TYR A 642 13.23 -12.70 -52.59
C TYR A 642 12.22 -13.78 -53.00
N ARG A 643 10.94 -13.63 -52.64
CA ARG A 643 9.88 -14.57 -53.04
C ARG A 643 9.80 -14.73 -54.57
N LEU A 644 9.95 -13.65 -55.33
CA LEU A 644 9.97 -13.70 -56.80
C LEU A 644 11.22 -14.37 -57.38
N ILE A 645 12.40 -14.10 -56.80
CA ILE A 645 13.67 -14.70 -57.25
C ILE A 645 13.62 -16.24 -57.11
N PHE A 646 13.03 -16.72 -56.01
CA PHE A 646 13.03 -18.13 -55.63
C PHE A 646 11.71 -18.88 -55.90
N ASP A 647 10.72 -18.26 -56.56
CA ASP A 647 9.42 -18.90 -56.90
C ASP A 647 9.61 -20.22 -57.70
N ASP A 648 10.63 -20.25 -58.56
CA ASP A 648 10.99 -21.37 -59.44
C ASP A 648 12.29 -22.10 -59.03
N LYS A 649 12.84 -21.79 -57.85
CA LYS A 649 14.14 -22.32 -57.36
C LYS A 649 14.02 -22.93 -55.97
N THR A 650 12.90 -23.60 -55.72
CA THR A 650 12.55 -24.15 -54.40
C THR A 650 13.54 -25.22 -53.93
N ASP A 651 14.14 -25.94 -54.87
CA ASP A 651 15.20 -26.94 -54.68
C ASP A 651 16.55 -26.35 -54.20
N GLN A 652 16.73 -25.02 -54.32
CA GLN A 652 17.93 -24.31 -53.86
C GLN A 652 17.82 -23.79 -52.42
N ILE A 653 16.71 -24.10 -51.73
CA ILE A 653 16.48 -23.71 -50.34
C ILE A 653 16.62 -24.96 -49.48
N ASP A 654 17.61 -24.97 -48.58
CA ASP A 654 17.96 -26.14 -47.75
C ASP A 654 16.87 -26.55 -46.73
N SER A 655 15.77 -25.80 -46.60
CA SER A 655 14.74 -26.05 -45.59
C SER A 655 13.33 -25.66 -46.04
N ASP A 656 12.48 -26.67 -46.22
CA ASP A 656 11.04 -26.53 -46.44
C ASP A 656 10.35 -25.69 -45.34
N VAL A 657 10.84 -25.76 -44.10
CA VAL A 657 10.30 -24.99 -42.98
C VAL A 657 10.62 -23.50 -43.14
N ILE A 658 11.85 -23.16 -43.54
CA ILE A 658 12.23 -21.77 -43.80
C ILE A 658 11.46 -21.25 -45.01
N GLN A 659 11.31 -22.05 -46.05
CA GLN A 659 10.57 -21.69 -47.25
C GLN A 659 9.10 -21.40 -46.94
N LYS A 660 8.40 -22.31 -46.23
CA LYS A 660 7.02 -22.07 -45.79
C LYS A 660 6.91 -20.89 -44.85
N PHE A 661 7.85 -20.74 -43.91
CA PHE A 661 7.85 -19.62 -42.96
C PHE A 661 8.00 -18.26 -43.66
N ILE A 662 8.89 -18.16 -44.65
CA ILE A 662 9.10 -16.93 -45.42
C ILE A 662 7.94 -16.66 -46.39
N ASN A 663 7.37 -17.71 -47.00
CA ASN A 663 6.33 -17.57 -48.02
C ASN A 663 4.92 -17.39 -47.43
N GLU A 664 4.60 -18.02 -46.30
CA GLU A 664 3.24 -18.12 -45.76
C GLU A 664 3.04 -17.33 -44.46
N ALA A 665 4.06 -17.14 -43.61
CA ALA A 665 3.87 -16.59 -42.26
C ALA A 665 3.88 -15.06 -42.18
N PHE A 666 4.49 -14.36 -43.14
CA PHE A 666 4.58 -12.89 -43.16
C PHE A 666 3.70 -12.28 -44.24
N HIS A 667 2.39 -12.33 -43.99
CA HIS A 667 1.38 -11.52 -44.66
C HIS A 667 0.82 -10.53 -43.65
N ILE A 668 1.60 -9.51 -43.33
CA ILE A 668 1.30 -8.47 -42.31
C ILE A 668 -0.07 -7.82 -42.57
N GLU A 669 -0.57 -7.93 -43.81
CA GLU A 669 -1.78 -7.29 -44.28
C GLU A 669 -3.07 -8.01 -43.90
N ASN A 670 -3.00 -9.29 -43.50
CA ASN A 670 -4.19 -10.13 -43.30
C ASN A 670 -4.91 -9.87 -41.96
N ASP A 671 -4.19 -9.37 -40.95
CA ASP A 671 -4.68 -9.39 -39.57
C ASP A 671 -5.41 -8.09 -39.16
N TYR A 672 -5.08 -6.96 -39.80
CA TYR A 672 -5.55 -5.63 -39.39
C TYR A 672 -5.95 -4.73 -40.56
N ILE A 673 -7.07 -4.01 -40.41
CA ILE A 673 -7.48 -2.97 -41.38
C ILE A 673 -6.52 -1.78 -41.36
N TYR A 674 -6.07 -1.38 -40.16
CA TYR A 674 -5.11 -0.30 -39.93
C TYR A 674 -3.71 -0.85 -39.69
N GLN A 675 -2.73 -0.27 -40.37
CA GLN A 675 -1.34 -0.68 -40.35
C GLN A 675 -0.41 0.53 -40.43
N LEU A 676 0.86 0.31 -40.11
CA LEU A 676 1.95 1.23 -40.48
C LEU A 676 2.45 0.85 -41.86
N ASN A 677 2.87 1.82 -42.69
CA ASN A 677 3.45 1.50 -43.99
C ASN A 677 4.77 0.72 -43.80
N PRO A 678 4.85 -0.55 -44.26
CA PRO A 678 6.03 -1.40 -44.01
C PRO A 678 7.29 -0.95 -44.75
N ARG A 679 7.15 -0.01 -45.71
CA ARG A 679 8.28 0.68 -46.34
C ARG A 679 8.96 1.67 -45.38
N ASP A 680 8.16 2.32 -44.53
CA ASP A 680 8.62 3.35 -43.61
C ASP A 680 8.93 2.81 -42.20
N PHE A 681 8.30 1.70 -41.84
CA PHE A 681 8.42 1.04 -40.55
C PHE A 681 8.76 -0.43 -40.79
N GLN A 682 9.98 -0.82 -40.43
CA GLN A 682 10.55 -2.13 -40.77
C GLN A 682 9.94 -3.24 -39.91
N THR A 683 8.75 -3.68 -40.29
CA THR A 683 7.94 -4.69 -39.57
C THR A 683 8.35 -6.12 -39.87
N VAL A 684 9.16 -6.36 -40.90
CA VAL A 684 9.74 -7.69 -41.16
C VAL A 684 10.88 -7.93 -40.17
N PRO A 685 10.87 -9.03 -39.39
CA PRO A 685 11.95 -9.35 -38.46
C PRO A 685 13.31 -9.42 -39.15
N HIS A 686 14.31 -8.79 -38.55
CA HIS A 686 15.64 -8.66 -39.16
C HIS A 686 16.27 -10.01 -39.53
N PHE A 687 16.13 -11.04 -38.69
CA PHE A 687 16.67 -12.37 -38.96
C PHE A 687 16.10 -13.02 -40.24
N VAL A 688 14.86 -12.67 -40.64
CA VAL A 688 14.25 -13.15 -41.88
C VAL A 688 15.01 -12.56 -43.08
N ILE A 689 15.35 -11.28 -42.99
CA ILE A 689 16.11 -10.59 -44.04
C ILE A 689 17.53 -11.12 -44.13
N GLU A 690 18.18 -11.43 -43.01
CA GLU A 690 19.51 -12.05 -43.05
C GLU A 690 19.50 -13.43 -43.73
N LEU A 691 18.42 -14.20 -43.59
CA LEU A 691 18.24 -15.45 -44.32
C LEU A 691 18.06 -15.18 -45.81
N CYS A 692 17.20 -14.23 -46.19
CA CYS A 692 17.02 -13.83 -47.59
C CYS A 692 18.35 -13.35 -48.20
N ASP A 693 19.08 -12.46 -47.52
CA ASP A 693 20.37 -11.91 -47.95
C ASP A 693 21.39 -13.06 -48.19
N ARG A 694 21.41 -14.10 -47.33
CA ARG A 694 22.28 -15.26 -47.49
C ARG A 694 21.99 -16.06 -48.75
N TYR A 695 20.73 -16.38 -49.01
CA TYR A 695 20.34 -17.15 -50.20
C TYR A 695 20.56 -16.34 -51.48
N VAL A 696 20.23 -15.05 -51.49
CA VAL A 696 20.49 -14.16 -52.63
C VAL A 696 21.99 -14.06 -52.89
N ALA A 697 22.83 -13.96 -51.85
CA ALA A 697 24.28 -13.94 -52.01
C ALA A 697 24.85 -15.27 -52.56
N ALA A 698 24.29 -16.40 -52.16
CA ALA A 698 24.67 -17.71 -52.72
C ALA A 698 24.32 -17.79 -54.22
N LEU A 699 23.12 -17.35 -54.61
CA LEU A 699 22.69 -17.30 -56.00
C LEU A 699 23.61 -16.40 -56.85
N ASP A 700 23.98 -15.22 -56.33
CA ASP A 700 24.90 -14.27 -56.98
C ASP A 700 26.30 -14.86 -57.22
N GLN A 701 26.81 -15.68 -56.29
CA GLN A 701 28.07 -16.39 -56.51
C GLN A 701 27.95 -17.43 -57.63
N HIS A 702 26.83 -18.15 -57.70
CA HIS A 702 26.58 -19.13 -58.77
C HIS A 702 26.45 -18.48 -60.15
N THR A 703 25.74 -17.35 -60.27
CA THR A 703 25.59 -16.62 -61.55
C THR A 703 26.91 -16.04 -62.04
N GLN A 704 27.75 -15.52 -61.13
CA GLN A 704 29.08 -15.01 -61.47
C GLN A 704 30.04 -16.12 -61.93
N HIS A 705 29.96 -17.33 -61.36
CA HIS A 705 30.78 -18.47 -61.79
C HIS A 705 30.30 -19.11 -63.09
N ALA A 706 29.00 -19.11 -63.38
CA ALA A 706 28.44 -19.61 -64.63
C ALA A 706 28.79 -18.73 -65.85
N GLY A 707 29.06 -17.44 -65.63
CA GLY A 707 29.49 -16.50 -66.69
C GLY A 707 30.98 -16.56 -67.07
N VAL A 708 31.78 -17.39 -66.40
CA VAL A 708 33.24 -17.53 -66.63
C VAL A 708 33.61 -18.93 -67.18
N ALA A 709 32.60 -19.78 -67.45
CA ALA A 709 32.78 -21.13 -68.04
C ALA A 709 32.48 -21.15 -69.54
#